data_AF-A0A8X8ZXI8-F1
#
_entry.id   AF-A0A8X8ZXI8-F1
#
_cell.length_a   1.000
_cell.length_b   1.000
_cell.length_c   1.000
_cell.angle_alpha   90.00
_cell.angle_beta   90.00
_cell.angle_gamma   90.00
#
_symmetry.space_group_name_H-M   'P 1'
#
loop_
_entity.id
_entity.type
_entity.pdbx_description
1 polymer ?
#
loop_
_entity_poly.entity_id
_entity_poly.type
_entity_poly.pdbx_seq_one_letter_code
_entity_poly.pdbx_strand_id
1 'polypeptide(L)'
;MTAIQRLSRTFRENSSLAKMLIVFTVGGGGLVAFSDAKSDDGISIVNPSEADDKNKKKRVVVLGTGWAGTSFLKNLKDPSYDVQVISPRNFFAFTPLLPSVTVGTVEARSIVEPIRNIVRKKNVNVHYWEAECYRIDAKNKKVYCRSHLAGDPNQIEEIVVDYDYLVVSVGARSNTFNIPGVAENCHFLKEIEDAQKIRRKIVDCFERASLPNLSDEERKKILHFVVVGGGPTGVEFAAELHDYVTEDLVKLYPKVKDAVKITLVEATDHILNMFDKRITTFAEEKFQRDGIDLKTGAMVVKVTDKEISTKQVKNGGEISNLPYGMVVWSTGIGTRPVIMEFMKQVGQGNRRVLATDEWLRVEGTSDIYALGDCATINQRKVMVSFPYRPNFVIKTLLILNKNLDLLVHNILSFLSASLGGRKMIFDFQKMIFDFQSRNLILSSGLVSYEDIWAIFQKADKDDSKTLTVKEFQETLKDICERYPQVDLYLKNKQLSSLVDLLKDSKGDSAKESVEVNLEEFKAALSQVDSQMKNLPATAQVAAQQGSYLADCFNRMEYCEENPEGPLRFRGEGRHRFRPFRYKHLGQFAPLGGEQTAAQLPGDWVSIGHSTQWLWYSVYASKLVSWRTRALVISDWGRRFIFGRDSSGI
;
A
#
# COMPACT_ATOMS: atom_id res chain seq x y z
N MET A 1 -7.35 41.72 35.31
CA MET A 1 -6.41 41.00 34.44
C MET A 1 -5.84 39.82 35.21
N THR A 2 -6.10 38.61 34.74
CA THR A 2 -5.78 37.35 35.42
C THR A 2 -4.27 37.04 35.37
N ALA A 3 -3.76 36.25 36.31
CA ALA A 3 -2.35 35.86 36.40
C ALA A 3 -1.80 35.26 35.08
N ILE A 4 -2.68 34.64 34.29
CA ILE A 4 -2.41 34.08 32.97
C ILE A 4 -2.05 35.17 31.94
N GLN A 5 -2.72 36.33 32.00
CA GLN A 5 -2.44 37.44 31.09
C GLN A 5 -1.10 38.12 31.43
N ARG A 6 -0.74 38.19 32.73
CA ARG A 6 0.58 38.66 33.16
C ARG A 6 1.69 37.69 32.73
N LEU A 7 1.50 36.38 32.89
CA LEU A 7 2.45 35.37 32.42
C LEU A 7 2.65 35.43 30.90
N SER A 8 1.58 35.61 30.12
CA SER A 8 1.69 35.70 28.65
C SER A 8 2.40 36.97 28.18
N ARG A 9 2.34 38.06 28.96
CA ARG A 9 2.96 39.34 28.63
C ARG A 9 4.45 39.31 28.94
N THR A 10 4.83 38.77 30.10
CA THR A 10 6.23 38.57 30.49
C THR A 10 6.96 37.63 29.52
N PHE A 11 6.27 36.63 28.95
CA PHE A 11 6.84 35.71 27.96
C PHE A 11 7.03 36.33 26.57
N ARG A 12 6.26 37.37 26.21
CA ARG A 12 6.41 38.11 24.94
C ARG A 12 7.49 39.19 25.00
N GLU A 13 7.70 39.79 26.16
CA GLU A 13 8.59 40.95 26.32
C GLU A 13 10.05 40.54 26.56
N ASN A 14 10.34 39.29 26.92
CA ASN A 14 11.71 38.85 27.27
C ASN A 14 12.19 37.67 26.41
N SER A 15 12.94 37.94 25.33
CA SER A 15 13.44 36.92 24.39
C SER A 15 14.51 35.97 24.99
N SER A 16 15.01 36.25 26.19
CA SER A 16 15.98 35.42 26.92
C SER A 16 15.32 34.29 27.73
N LEU A 17 14.08 34.45 28.20
CA LEU A 17 13.36 33.41 28.96
C LEU A 17 12.85 32.28 28.04
N ALA A 18 12.49 32.61 26.79
CA ALA A 18 12.17 31.60 25.77
C ALA A 18 13.39 30.73 25.39
N LYS A 19 14.62 31.21 25.63
CA LYS A 19 15.87 30.48 25.38
C LYS A 19 16.29 29.57 26.56
N MET A 20 15.71 29.75 27.75
CA MET A 20 16.01 28.96 28.96
C MET A 20 15.14 27.71 29.13
N LEU A 21 14.10 27.52 28.31
CA LEU A 21 13.27 26.30 28.31
C LEU A 21 13.69 25.31 27.21
N ILE A 22 14.99 25.19 26.96
CA ILE A 22 15.59 24.14 26.12
C ILE A 22 16.87 23.66 26.82
N VAL A 23 16.75 23.01 27.97
CA VAL A 23 17.77 22.11 28.51
C VAL A 23 17.05 21.00 29.31
N PHE A 24 16.65 19.93 28.61
CA PHE A 24 16.86 18.53 29.00
C PHE A 24 16.28 17.65 27.89
N THR A 25 17.09 17.47 26.84
CA THR A 25 17.51 16.19 26.23
C THR A 25 18.15 16.54 24.89
N VAL A 26 19.44 16.84 24.92
CA VAL A 26 20.29 16.80 23.72
C VAL A 26 20.56 15.33 23.42
N GLY A 27 20.16 14.92 22.23
CA GLY A 27 20.46 13.64 21.61
C GLY A 27 20.24 13.70 20.11
N GLY A 28 20.85 14.69 19.44
CA GLY A 28 21.17 14.69 18.00
C GLY A 28 20.03 14.97 17.00
N GLY A 29 20.10 16.11 16.29
CA GLY A 29 19.43 16.32 15.00
C GLY A 29 18.76 17.69 14.86
N GLY A 30 19.51 18.69 14.35
CA GLY A 30 19.01 20.05 14.15
C GLY A 30 18.03 20.20 12.98
N LEU A 31 17.22 21.25 13.04
CA LEU A 31 16.57 21.86 11.88
C LEU A 31 16.32 23.35 12.16
N VAL A 32 17.00 24.19 11.38
CA VAL A 32 16.81 25.65 11.31
C VAL A 32 15.51 25.92 10.55
N ALA A 33 14.57 26.65 11.16
CA ALA A 33 13.37 27.13 10.51
C ALA A 33 13.47 28.64 10.30
N PHE A 34 13.59 29.07 9.04
CA PHE A 34 13.36 30.45 8.64
C PHE A 34 11.85 30.69 8.57
N SER A 35 11.37 31.73 9.25
CA SER A 35 10.02 32.27 9.09
C SER A 35 10.10 33.50 8.19
N ASP A 36 9.51 33.42 7.00
CA ASP A 36 9.22 34.60 6.19
C ASP A 36 7.75 34.95 6.36
N ALA A 37 7.49 36.10 6.98
CA ALA A 37 6.19 36.74 7.01
C ALA A 37 6.26 37.92 6.04
N LYS A 38 5.53 37.85 4.92
CA LYS A 38 5.28 39.01 4.06
C LYS A 38 3.85 39.50 4.28
N SER A 39 3.77 40.81 4.45
CA SER A 39 2.59 41.65 4.55
C SER A 39 1.79 41.62 3.25
N ASP A 40 0.48 41.56 3.41
CA ASP A 40 -0.55 41.64 2.38
C ASP A 40 -0.80 43.12 2.05
N ASP A 41 -0.76 43.50 0.77
CA ASP A 41 -1.26 44.80 0.28
C ASP A 41 -1.62 44.70 -1.20
N GLY A 42 -2.85 45.10 -1.55
CA GLY A 42 -3.23 45.52 -2.90
C GLY A 42 -4.35 44.71 -3.57
N ILE A 43 -5.61 45.07 -3.30
CA ILE A 43 -6.77 44.69 -4.12
C ILE A 43 -6.80 45.58 -5.37
N SER A 44 -6.71 44.98 -6.56
CA SER A 44 -7.10 45.64 -7.82
C SER A 44 -8.38 44.99 -8.36
N ILE A 45 -9.41 45.81 -8.52
CA ILE A 45 -10.72 45.45 -9.07
C ILE A 45 -10.60 45.46 -10.60
N VAL A 46 -10.92 44.34 -11.26
CA VAL A 46 -11.12 44.26 -12.70
C VAL A 46 -12.51 43.66 -12.97
N ASN A 47 -13.28 44.36 -13.81
CA ASN A 47 -14.66 44.03 -14.14
C ASN A 47 -14.82 42.69 -14.88
N PRO A 48 -15.93 41.96 -14.69
CA PRO A 48 -16.11 40.60 -15.19
C PRO A 48 -16.96 40.58 -16.47
N SER A 49 -16.32 40.50 -17.63
CA SER A 49 -16.99 40.02 -18.85
C SER A 49 -15.92 39.72 -19.89
N GLU A 50 -15.63 38.42 -20.08
CA GLU A 50 -14.85 37.76 -21.18
C GLU A 50 -13.81 36.72 -20.71
N ALA A 51 -13.59 36.50 -19.41
CA ALA A 51 -12.56 35.59 -18.88
C ALA A 51 -13.04 34.18 -18.44
N ASP A 52 -14.27 33.77 -18.79
CA ASP A 52 -14.98 32.74 -18.00
C ASP A 52 -14.72 31.26 -18.38
N ASP A 53 -13.83 30.97 -19.35
CA ASP A 53 -13.48 29.58 -19.70
C ASP A 53 -12.00 29.21 -19.44
N LYS A 54 -11.11 30.21 -19.24
CA LYS A 54 -9.70 29.97 -18.91
C LYS A 54 -9.39 29.94 -17.41
N ASN A 55 -10.35 30.34 -16.56
CA ASN A 55 -10.12 30.53 -15.12
C ASN A 55 -10.87 29.53 -14.22
N LYS A 56 -11.47 28.49 -14.81
CA LYS A 56 -12.20 27.48 -14.05
C LYS A 56 -11.23 26.48 -13.42
N LYS A 57 -11.17 26.47 -12.09
CA LYS A 57 -10.35 25.53 -11.33
C LYS A 57 -10.74 24.09 -11.63
N LYS A 58 -9.73 23.21 -11.79
CA LYS A 58 -9.97 21.79 -12.04
C LYS A 58 -10.49 21.11 -10.77
N ARG A 59 -11.61 20.40 -10.88
CA ARG A 59 -12.27 19.71 -9.77
C ARG A 59 -11.57 18.39 -9.45
N VAL A 60 -11.04 18.27 -8.24
CA VAL A 60 -10.39 17.05 -7.75
C VAL A 60 -11.25 16.44 -6.65
N VAL A 61 -11.82 15.27 -6.90
CA VAL A 61 -12.55 14.52 -5.87
C VAL A 61 -11.62 13.53 -5.21
N VAL A 62 -11.53 13.57 -3.88
CA VAL A 62 -10.72 12.65 -3.06
C VAL A 62 -11.66 11.79 -2.22
N LEU A 63 -11.66 10.48 -2.47
CA LEU A 63 -12.44 9.51 -1.70
C LEU A 63 -11.60 8.92 -0.57
N GLY A 64 -12.04 9.12 0.67
CA GLY A 64 -11.40 8.56 1.86
C GLY A 64 -10.42 9.51 2.57
N THR A 65 -10.40 9.39 3.89
CA THR A 65 -9.62 10.24 4.82
C THR A 65 -8.57 9.41 5.58
N GLY A 66 -8.07 8.35 4.93
CA GLY A 66 -7.01 7.49 5.45
C GLY A 66 -5.60 8.06 5.22
N TRP A 67 -4.59 7.20 5.35
CA TRP A 67 -3.17 7.54 5.15
C TRP A 67 -2.88 8.16 3.79
N ALA A 68 -3.34 7.54 2.70
CA ALA A 68 -3.09 8.03 1.35
C ALA A 68 -3.80 9.36 1.06
N GLY A 69 -5.11 9.44 1.27
CA GLY A 69 -5.90 10.65 1.04
C GLY A 69 -5.41 11.83 1.88
N THR A 70 -5.16 11.61 3.18
CA THR A 70 -4.64 12.67 4.06
C THR A 70 -3.23 13.12 3.65
N SER A 71 -2.36 12.18 3.23
CA SER A 71 -1.02 12.54 2.75
C SER A 71 -1.09 13.36 1.46
N PHE A 72 -1.99 13.01 0.53
CA PHE A 72 -2.27 13.80 -0.67
C PHE A 72 -2.72 15.22 -0.32
N LEU A 73 -3.75 15.36 0.53
CA LEU A 73 -4.27 16.66 0.97
C LEU A 73 -3.22 17.51 1.69
N LYS A 74 -2.37 16.89 2.50
CA LYS A 74 -1.28 17.58 3.20
C LYS A 74 -0.18 18.08 2.27
N ASN A 75 0.03 17.48 1.11
CA ASN A 75 1.11 17.84 0.20
C ASN A 75 0.64 18.62 -1.03
N LEU A 76 -0.67 18.64 -1.31
CA LEU A 76 -1.24 19.51 -2.34
C LEU A 76 -1.13 20.98 -1.94
N LYS A 77 -0.69 21.82 -2.88
CA LYS A 77 -0.36 23.23 -2.71
C LYS A 77 -0.83 24.11 -3.87
N ASP A 78 -1.08 23.52 -5.04
CA ASP A 78 -1.48 24.26 -6.23
C ASP A 78 -2.92 24.80 -6.12
N PRO A 79 -3.12 26.14 -6.16
CA PRO A 79 -4.42 26.79 -6.02
C PRO A 79 -5.33 26.65 -7.26
N SER A 80 -4.82 26.10 -8.36
CA SER A 80 -5.57 25.85 -9.61
C SER A 80 -6.61 24.73 -9.46
N TYR A 81 -6.55 23.96 -8.37
CA TYR A 81 -7.49 22.90 -8.05
C TYR A 81 -8.58 23.35 -7.07
N ASP A 82 -9.79 22.85 -7.30
CA ASP A 82 -10.90 22.88 -6.34
C ASP A 82 -11.14 21.45 -5.82
N VAL A 83 -10.89 21.21 -4.54
CA VAL A 83 -10.80 19.86 -3.98
C VAL A 83 -12.03 19.53 -3.14
N GLN A 84 -12.66 18.41 -3.43
CA GLN A 84 -13.81 17.89 -2.68
C GLN A 84 -13.43 16.55 -2.05
N VAL A 85 -13.37 16.52 -0.73
CA VAL A 85 -13.02 15.35 0.06
C VAL A 85 -14.29 14.69 0.57
N ILE A 86 -14.51 13.44 0.18
CA ILE A 86 -15.70 12.69 0.54
C ILE A 86 -15.29 11.45 1.32
N SER A 87 -15.73 11.37 2.57
CA SER A 87 -15.52 10.20 3.42
C SER A 87 -16.53 10.17 4.55
N PRO A 88 -17.03 8.99 4.95
CA PRO A 88 -17.92 8.89 6.11
C PRO A 88 -17.20 9.20 7.44
N ARG A 89 -15.87 9.40 7.40
CA ARG A 89 -15.06 9.68 8.59
C ARG A 89 -14.42 11.07 8.48
N ASN A 90 -14.76 11.95 9.41
CA ASN A 90 -14.34 13.36 9.39
C ASN A 90 -12.97 13.64 10.02
N PHE A 91 -12.25 12.60 10.40
CA PHE A 91 -10.89 12.66 10.94
C PHE A 91 -9.95 11.67 10.24
N PHE A 92 -8.66 12.00 10.27
CA PHE A 92 -7.58 11.07 10.03
C PHE A 92 -7.27 10.30 11.32
N ALA A 93 -7.07 8.99 11.23
CA ALA A 93 -6.66 8.14 12.34
C ALA A 93 -5.23 7.61 12.13
N PHE A 94 -4.36 7.79 13.13
CA PHE A 94 -3.01 7.24 13.15
C PHE A 94 -3.04 5.77 13.57
N THR A 95 -3.38 4.91 12.61
CA THR A 95 -3.61 3.47 12.83
C THR A 95 -2.48 2.67 13.51
N PRO A 96 -1.18 3.04 13.42
CA PRO A 96 -0.11 2.31 14.13
C PRO A 96 -0.22 2.35 15.66
N LEU A 97 -1.01 3.26 16.24
CA LEU A 97 -1.25 3.30 17.69
C LEU A 97 -2.64 2.75 18.07
N LEU A 98 -3.34 2.13 17.12
CA LEU A 98 -4.67 1.58 17.39
C LEU A 98 -4.65 0.43 18.41
N PRO A 99 -3.66 -0.50 18.41
CA PRO A 99 -3.53 -1.49 19.49
C PRO A 99 -3.41 -0.84 20.88
N SER A 100 -2.63 0.22 21.02
CA SER A 100 -2.47 0.96 22.28
C SER A 100 -3.77 1.63 22.77
N VAL A 101 -4.70 1.97 21.87
CA VAL A 101 -6.03 2.51 22.25
C VAL A 101 -6.90 1.44 22.90
N THR A 102 -6.75 0.18 22.50
CA THR A 102 -7.59 -0.94 23.01
C THR A 102 -7.43 -1.18 24.51
N VAL A 103 -6.33 -0.73 25.10
CA VAL A 103 -5.99 -0.93 26.52
C VAL A 103 -5.79 0.38 27.28
N GLY A 104 -5.98 1.54 26.64
CA GLY A 104 -5.78 2.84 27.28
C GLY A 104 -4.30 3.25 27.47
N THR A 105 -3.36 2.63 26.74
CA THR A 105 -1.96 3.11 26.67
C THR A 105 -1.90 4.50 26.01
N VAL A 106 -2.79 4.76 25.04
CA VAL A 106 -3.07 6.09 24.48
C VAL A 106 -4.57 6.25 24.30
N GLU A 107 -5.06 7.50 24.32
CA GLU A 107 -6.47 7.78 24.13
C GLU A 107 -6.86 7.84 22.65
N ALA A 108 -8.08 7.40 22.31
CA ALA A 108 -8.62 7.48 20.96
C ALA A 108 -8.51 8.89 20.35
N ARG A 109 -8.84 9.92 21.15
CA ARG A 109 -8.77 11.33 20.73
C ARG A 109 -7.36 11.84 20.43
N SER A 110 -6.34 11.18 20.98
CA SER A 110 -4.92 11.56 20.86
C SER A 110 -4.33 11.14 19.52
N ILE A 111 -4.87 10.08 18.92
CA ILE A 111 -4.39 9.52 17.66
C ILE A 111 -5.21 9.97 16.43
N VAL A 112 -6.18 10.88 16.63
CA VAL A 112 -7.03 11.43 15.55
C VAL A 112 -6.86 12.93 15.34
N GLU A 113 -6.94 13.35 14.06
CA GLU A 113 -6.94 14.76 13.67
C GLU A 113 -8.09 15.05 12.70
N PRO A 114 -8.99 16.01 13.01
CA PRO A 114 -10.07 16.40 12.12
C PRO A 114 -9.56 16.85 10.75
N ILE A 115 -10.18 16.39 9.66
CA ILE A 115 -9.76 16.73 8.29
C ILE A 115 -9.87 18.22 8.04
N ARG A 116 -10.91 18.87 8.58
CA ARG A 116 -11.06 20.33 8.51
C ARG A 116 -9.87 21.07 9.12
N ASN A 117 -9.24 20.57 10.18
CA ASN A 117 -8.04 21.17 10.75
C ASN A 117 -6.81 20.99 9.86
N ILE A 118 -6.69 19.82 9.22
CA ILE A 118 -5.57 19.49 8.32
C ILE A 118 -5.56 20.43 7.11
N VAL A 119 -6.73 20.76 6.57
CA VAL A 119 -6.85 21.56 5.34
C VAL A 119 -7.04 23.06 5.60
N ARG A 120 -7.39 23.49 6.83
CA ARG A 120 -7.71 24.89 7.17
C ARG A 120 -6.66 25.94 6.76
N LYS A 121 -5.37 25.60 6.83
CA LYS A 121 -4.26 26.54 6.56
C LYS A 121 -3.67 26.40 5.16
N LYS A 122 -4.44 25.84 4.22
CA LYS A 122 -3.99 25.61 2.84
C LYS A 122 -4.38 26.79 1.96
N ASN A 123 -3.51 27.12 1.02
CA ASN A 123 -3.81 28.06 -0.08
C ASN A 123 -4.57 27.37 -1.23
N VAL A 124 -5.28 26.27 -0.94
CA VAL A 124 -6.04 25.46 -1.89
C VAL A 124 -7.47 25.40 -1.38
N ASN A 125 -8.46 25.53 -2.27
CA ASN A 125 -9.86 25.42 -1.89
C ASN A 125 -10.17 23.95 -1.62
N VAL A 126 -10.44 23.60 -0.36
CA VAL A 126 -10.74 22.22 0.04
C VAL A 126 -12.03 22.16 0.83
N HIS A 127 -13.02 21.47 0.27
CA HIS A 127 -14.30 21.16 0.90
C HIS A 127 -14.31 19.73 1.40
N TYR A 128 -14.88 19.51 2.58
CA TYR A 128 -15.07 18.17 3.14
C TYR A 128 -16.55 17.89 3.36
N TRP A 129 -17.01 16.73 2.88
CA TRP A 129 -18.35 16.21 3.07
C TRP A 129 -18.30 14.85 3.76
N GLU A 130 -19.09 14.71 4.82
CA GLU A 130 -19.25 13.47 5.56
C GLU A 130 -20.28 12.58 4.86
N ALA A 131 -19.80 11.85 3.86
CA ALA A 131 -20.62 10.97 3.03
C ALA A 131 -19.81 9.74 2.56
N GLU A 132 -20.50 8.65 2.30
CA GLU A 132 -19.93 7.42 1.75
C GLU A 132 -20.15 7.38 0.23
N CYS A 133 -19.08 7.18 -0.54
CA CYS A 133 -19.20 6.88 -1.97
C CYS A 133 -19.64 5.42 -2.17
N TYR A 134 -20.79 5.23 -2.81
CA TYR A 134 -21.34 3.90 -3.08
C TYR A 134 -21.26 3.51 -4.57
N ARG A 135 -21.04 4.47 -5.48
CA ARG A 135 -20.85 4.20 -6.91
C ARG A 135 -19.91 5.22 -7.57
N ILE A 136 -18.98 4.69 -8.37
CA ILE A 136 -18.13 5.47 -9.27
C ILE A 136 -18.63 5.24 -10.69
N ASP A 137 -18.81 6.32 -11.45
CA ASP A 137 -19.19 6.32 -12.86
C ASP A 137 -18.07 6.96 -13.67
N ALA A 138 -17.12 6.12 -14.09
CA ALA A 138 -15.95 6.59 -14.83
C ALA A 138 -16.28 7.10 -16.22
N LYS A 139 -17.36 6.60 -16.84
CA LYS A 139 -17.77 7.02 -18.18
C LYS A 139 -18.29 8.46 -18.17
N ASN A 140 -19.12 8.80 -17.19
CA ASN A 140 -19.72 10.12 -17.07
C ASN A 140 -18.94 11.07 -16.15
N LYS A 141 -17.81 10.60 -15.58
CA LYS A 141 -16.97 11.32 -14.61
C LYS A 141 -17.73 11.84 -13.39
N LYS A 142 -18.51 10.95 -12.78
CA LYS A 142 -19.33 11.25 -11.58
C LYS A 142 -19.07 10.25 -10.47
N VAL A 143 -19.16 10.70 -9.22
CA VAL A 143 -19.30 9.83 -8.05
C VAL A 143 -20.64 10.05 -7.38
N TYR A 144 -21.23 8.97 -6.88
CA TYR A 144 -22.50 8.97 -6.18
C TYR A 144 -22.23 8.62 -4.73
N CYS A 145 -22.63 9.53 -3.87
CA CYS A 145 -22.34 9.50 -2.45
C CYS A 145 -23.63 9.61 -1.67
N ARG A 146 -23.63 9.06 -0.46
CA ARG A 146 -24.77 9.14 0.45
C ARG A 146 -24.33 9.61 1.83
N SER A 147 -25.08 10.54 2.41
CA SER A 147 -24.92 10.96 3.80
C SER A 147 -25.94 10.26 4.68
N HIS A 148 -25.50 9.84 5.87
CA HIS A 148 -26.37 9.26 6.91
C HIS A 148 -26.64 10.26 8.05
N LEU A 149 -26.32 11.54 7.84
CA LEU A 149 -26.49 12.60 8.85
C LEU A 149 -27.87 13.25 8.85
N ALA A 150 -28.77 12.88 7.92
CA ALA A 150 -30.14 13.38 7.96
C ALA A 150 -30.80 12.98 9.28
N GLY A 151 -31.51 13.91 9.90
CA GLY A 151 -32.10 13.72 11.24
C GLY A 151 -33.15 12.60 11.33
N ASP A 152 -33.66 12.14 10.18
CA ASP A 152 -34.52 10.96 10.08
C ASP A 152 -33.67 9.74 9.65
N PRO A 153 -33.62 8.65 10.45
CA PRO A 153 -32.89 7.43 10.09
C PRO A 153 -33.36 6.75 8.79
N ASN A 154 -34.53 7.12 8.25
CA ASN A 154 -35.03 6.64 6.95
C ASN A 154 -34.68 7.55 5.77
N GLN A 155 -34.14 8.75 6.02
CA GLN A 155 -33.79 9.70 4.98
C GLN A 155 -32.30 9.57 4.63
N ILE A 156 -32.02 9.11 3.41
CA ILE A 156 -30.66 9.05 2.88
C ILE A 156 -30.50 10.19 1.88
N GLU A 157 -29.61 11.14 2.17
CA GLU A 157 -29.30 12.22 1.23
C GLU A 157 -28.29 11.72 0.19
N GLU A 158 -28.71 11.64 -1.07
CA GLU A 158 -27.84 11.30 -2.18
C GLU A 158 -27.23 12.55 -2.82
N ILE A 159 -25.93 12.49 -3.06
CA ILE A 159 -25.13 13.57 -3.61
C ILE A 159 -24.40 13.04 -4.84
N VAL A 160 -24.56 13.73 -5.97
CA VAL A 160 -23.84 13.43 -7.21
C VAL A 160 -22.78 14.49 -7.44
N VAL A 161 -21.56 14.05 -7.70
CA VAL A 161 -20.40 14.93 -7.77
C VAL A 161 -19.63 14.67 -9.05
N ASP A 162 -19.51 15.66 -9.92
CA ASP A 162 -18.63 15.55 -11.08
C ASP A 162 -17.17 15.81 -10.69
N TYR A 163 -16.25 15.23 -11.44
CA TYR A 163 -14.82 15.45 -11.25
C TYR A 163 -14.07 15.63 -12.57
N ASP A 164 -12.97 16.37 -12.52
CA ASP A 164 -11.95 16.36 -13.58
C ASP A 164 -10.86 15.33 -13.28
N TYR A 165 -10.53 15.15 -11.99
CA TYR A 165 -9.69 14.07 -11.49
C TYR A 165 -10.32 13.40 -10.26
N LEU A 166 -10.20 12.07 -10.19
CA LEU A 166 -10.67 11.29 -9.06
C LEU A 166 -9.49 10.60 -8.37
N VAL A 167 -9.33 10.80 -7.06
CA VAL A 167 -8.35 10.13 -6.22
C VAL A 167 -9.06 9.17 -5.27
N VAL A 168 -8.96 7.87 -5.55
CA VAL A 168 -9.56 6.79 -4.78
C VAL A 168 -8.59 6.34 -3.68
N SER A 169 -8.92 6.62 -2.42
CA SER A 169 -8.10 6.27 -1.25
C SER A 169 -8.91 5.69 -0.09
N VAL A 170 -9.93 4.90 -0.43
CA VAL A 170 -10.91 4.33 0.51
C VAL A 170 -10.35 3.16 1.37
N GLY A 171 -9.11 2.75 1.11
CA GLY A 171 -8.45 1.64 1.80
C GLY A 171 -9.17 0.30 1.59
N ALA A 172 -8.93 -0.64 2.49
CA ALA A 172 -9.50 -1.98 2.47
C ALA A 172 -10.40 -2.24 3.69
N ARG A 173 -11.30 -3.22 3.57
CA ARG A 173 -12.07 -3.77 4.69
C ARG A 173 -11.36 -4.96 5.32
N SER A 174 -11.70 -5.32 6.55
CA SER A 174 -11.28 -6.59 7.16
C SER A 174 -11.80 -7.77 6.33
N ASN A 175 -11.00 -8.82 6.20
CA ASN A 175 -11.38 -10.03 5.47
C ASN A 175 -11.63 -11.19 6.42
N THR A 176 -12.85 -11.73 6.38
CA THR A 176 -13.25 -12.91 7.16
C THR A 176 -12.89 -14.23 6.47
N PHE A 177 -12.40 -14.18 5.23
CA PHE A 177 -12.18 -15.34 4.36
C PHE A 177 -13.42 -16.23 4.17
N ASN A 178 -14.61 -15.66 4.37
CA ASN A 178 -15.89 -16.38 4.41
C ASN A 178 -15.94 -17.49 5.49
N ILE A 179 -15.15 -17.35 6.56
CA ILE A 179 -15.19 -18.27 7.69
C ILE A 179 -16.49 -17.99 8.48
N PRO A 180 -17.37 -18.99 8.69
CA PRO A 180 -18.64 -18.80 9.38
C PRO A 180 -18.45 -18.27 10.81
N GLY A 181 -19.23 -17.26 11.18
CA GLY A 181 -19.28 -16.71 12.53
C GLY A 181 -18.26 -15.62 12.85
N VAL A 182 -17.29 -15.35 11.95
CA VAL A 182 -16.28 -14.31 12.20
C VAL A 182 -16.88 -12.91 12.22
N ALA A 183 -17.80 -12.60 11.30
CA ALA A 183 -18.40 -11.27 11.22
C ALA A 183 -19.34 -10.99 12.41
N GLU A 184 -19.94 -12.04 12.95
CA GLU A 184 -20.95 -11.98 14.00
C GLU A 184 -20.34 -11.98 15.41
N ASN A 185 -19.25 -12.74 15.62
CA ASN A 185 -18.73 -13.01 16.96
C ASN A 185 -17.33 -12.45 17.26
N CYS A 186 -16.59 -11.95 16.26
CA CYS A 186 -15.25 -11.40 16.45
C CYS A 186 -15.26 -9.87 16.48
N HIS A 187 -14.31 -9.29 17.21
CA HIS A 187 -13.99 -7.88 17.14
C HIS A 187 -12.87 -7.66 16.12
N PHE A 188 -13.11 -6.81 15.12
CA PHE A 188 -12.03 -6.35 14.24
C PHE A 188 -11.19 -5.29 14.97
N LEU A 189 -9.96 -5.04 14.50
CA LEU A 189 -9.12 -3.94 14.96
C LEU A 189 -8.65 -3.11 13.76
N LYS A 190 -9.56 -2.30 13.20
CA LYS A 190 -9.30 -1.50 11.99
C LYS A 190 -9.58 -0.01 12.17
N GLU A 191 -10.62 0.33 12.92
CA GLU A 191 -11.10 1.70 13.14
C GLU A 191 -11.04 2.10 14.63
N ILE A 192 -11.27 3.39 14.94
CA ILE A 192 -11.25 3.89 16.33
C ILE A 192 -12.36 3.25 17.16
N GLU A 193 -13.54 3.13 16.56
CA GLU A 193 -14.73 2.56 17.17
C GLU A 193 -14.52 1.07 17.50
N ASP A 194 -13.73 0.38 16.68
CA ASP A 194 -13.31 -1.00 16.95
C ASP A 194 -12.46 -1.09 18.22
N ALA A 195 -11.45 -0.21 18.34
CA ALA A 195 -10.56 -0.20 19.49
C ALA A 195 -11.30 0.11 20.80
N GLN A 196 -12.25 1.05 20.77
CA GLN A 196 -13.10 1.36 21.92
C GLN A 196 -14.03 0.19 22.28
N LYS A 197 -14.61 -0.50 21.28
CA LYS A 197 -15.42 -1.71 21.53
C LYS A 197 -14.58 -2.82 22.16
N ILE A 198 -13.35 -3.02 21.71
CA ILE A 198 -12.42 -3.99 22.30
C ILE A 198 -12.12 -3.62 23.76
N ARG A 199 -11.77 -2.36 24.03
CA ARG A 199 -11.51 -1.88 25.40
C ARG A 199 -12.68 -2.15 26.32
N ARG A 200 -13.88 -1.75 25.90
CA ARG A 200 -15.12 -2.01 26.66
C ARG A 200 -15.32 -3.49 26.91
N LYS A 201 -15.15 -4.33 25.89
CA LYS A 201 -15.33 -5.78 26.00
C LYS A 201 -14.32 -6.42 26.96
N ILE A 202 -13.07 -5.96 26.98
CA ILE A 202 -12.07 -6.42 27.95
C ILE A 202 -12.56 -6.12 29.38
N VAL A 203 -12.94 -4.87 29.65
CA VAL A 203 -13.44 -4.47 30.98
C VAL A 203 -14.72 -5.24 31.35
N ASP A 204 -15.68 -5.38 30.43
CA ASP A 204 -16.91 -6.16 30.65
C ASP A 204 -16.61 -7.62 31.02
N CYS A 205 -15.59 -8.23 30.42
CA CYS A 205 -15.16 -9.58 30.78
C CYS A 205 -14.63 -9.64 32.22
N PHE A 206 -13.82 -8.68 32.65
CA PHE A 206 -13.30 -8.61 34.03
C PHE A 206 -14.40 -8.33 35.04
N GLU A 207 -15.32 -7.42 34.75
CA GLU A 207 -16.47 -7.12 35.61
C GLU A 207 -17.38 -8.34 35.75
N ARG A 208 -17.73 -8.97 34.62
CA ARG A 208 -18.55 -10.19 34.60
C ARG A 208 -17.88 -11.30 35.38
N ALA A 209 -16.60 -11.58 35.12
CA ALA A 209 -15.85 -12.64 35.81
C ALA A 209 -15.74 -12.39 37.32
N SER A 210 -15.91 -11.16 37.80
CA SER A 210 -15.82 -10.81 39.22
C SER A 210 -17.11 -11.05 40.00
N LEU A 211 -18.22 -11.38 39.32
CA LEU A 211 -19.49 -11.68 39.97
C LEU A 211 -19.39 -12.91 40.90
N PRO A 212 -20.15 -12.95 42.02
CA PRO A 212 -20.01 -13.98 43.04
C PRO A 212 -20.50 -15.37 42.61
N ASN A 213 -21.47 -15.44 41.69
CA ASN A 213 -22.20 -16.68 41.38
C ASN A 213 -21.65 -17.48 40.18
N LEU A 214 -20.43 -17.20 39.74
CA LEU A 214 -19.80 -17.89 38.60
C LEU A 214 -18.86 -19.00 39.05
N SER A 215 -18.90 -20.13 38.33
CA SER A 215 -17.93 -21.22 38.52
C SER A 215 -16.54 -20.83 38.01
N ASP A 216 -15.50 -21.52 38.49
CA ASP A 216 -14.13 -21.27 38.06
C ASP A 216 -13.93 -21.56 36.56
N GLU A 217 -14.62 -22.56 36.02
CA GLU A 217 -14.62 -22.86 34.59
C GLU A 217 -15.24 -21.71 33.78
N GLU A 218 -16.34 -21.14 34.25
CA GLU A 218 -16.98 -20.00 33.58
C GLU A 218 -16.09 -18.76 33.61
N ARG A 219 -15.41 -18.49 34.75
CA ARG A 219 -14.43 -17.40 34.86
C ARG A 219 -13.30 -17.57 33.85
N LYS A 220 -12.72 -18.76 33.76
CA LYS A 220 -11.66 -19.08 32.79
C LYS A 220 -12.12 -18.89 31.34
N LYS A 221 -13.36 -19.25 31.02
CA LYS A 221 -13.92 -19.03 29.68
C LYS A 221 -14.06 -17.54 29.37
N ILE A 222 -14.64 -16.76 30.29
CA ILE A 222 -14.85 -15.31 30.13
C ILE A 222 -13.52 -14.55 30.00
N LEU A 223 -12.47 -15.00 30.69
CA LEU A 223 -11.16 -14.36 30.71
C LEU A 223 -10.16 -15.01 29.73
N HIS A 224 -10.65 -15.82 28.79
CA HIS A 224 -9.83 -16.30 27.67
C HIS A 224 -9.98 -15.37 26.46
N PHE A 225 -8.91 -14.64 26.16
CA PHE A 225 -8.78 -13.74 25.03
C PHE A 225 -8.05 -14.44 23.88
N VAL A 226 -8.68 -14.49 22.71
CA VAL A 226 -8.09 -15.09 21.51
C VAL A 226 -7.78 -14.02 20.48
N VAL A 227 -6.54 -13.95 20.03
CA VAL A 227 -6.06 -13.02 19.00
C VAL A 227 -5.77 -13.81 17.74
N VAL A 228 -6.45 -13.49 16.64
CA VAL A 228 -6.28 -14.19 15.35
C VAL A 228 -5.46 -13.34 14.40
N GLY A 229 -4.25 -13.82 14.08
CA GLY A 229 -3.28 -13.20 13.18
C GLY A 229 -1.97 -12.85 13.89
N GLY A 230 -0.87 -13.48 13.47
CA GLY A 230 0.49 -13.22 13.94
C GLY A 230 1.22 -12.10 13.19
N GLY A 231 0.48 -11.21 12.51
CA GLY A 231 1.03 -9.98 11.95
C GLY A 231 1.31 -8.92 13.03
N PRO A 232 1.91 -7.77 12.66
CA PRO A 232 2.27 -6.72 13.63
C PRO A 232 1.10 -6.30 14.51
N THR A 233 -0.07 -6.05 13.93
CA THR A 233 -1.27 -5.63 14.69
C THR A 233 -1.70 -6.66 15.75
N GLY A 234 -1.67 -7.95 15.43
CA GLY A 234 -2.09 -8.98 16.39
C GLY A 234 -1.04 -9.22 17.48
N VAL A 235 0.24 -9.19 17.12
CA VAL A 235 1.35 -9.30 18.09
C VAL A 235 1.36 -8.09 19.03
N GLU A 236 1.28 -6.87 18.51
CA GLU A 236 1.21 -5.65 19.32
C GLU A 236 0.00 -5.66 20.25
N PHE A 237 -1.18 -6.04 19.76
CA PHE A 237 -2.38 -6.13 20.59
C PHE A 237 -2.25 -7.19 21.69
N ALA A 238 -1.75 -8.39 21.37
CA ALA A 238 -1.57 -9.45 22.37
C ALA A 238 -0.59 -9.02 23.47
N ALA A 239 0.49 -8.34 23.09
CA ALA A 239 1.48 -7.78 24.01
C ALA A 239 0.90 -6.65 24.89
N GLU A 240 0.21 -5.67 24.29
CA GLU A 240 -0.43 -4.57 25.02
C GLU A 240 -1.51 -5.09 25.97
N LEU A 241 -2.28 -6.11 25.56
CA LEU A 241 -3.26 -6.78 26.42
C LEU A 241 -2.59 -7.49 27.59
N HIS A 242 -1.49 -8.21 27.36
CA HIS A 242 -0.72 -8.84 28.42
C HIS A 242 -0.22 -7.81 29.44
N ASP A 243 0.37 -6.71 28.98
CA ASP A 243 0.87 -5.65 29.86
C ASP A 243 -0.27 -5.02 30.66
N TYR A 244 -1.40 -4.72 30.02
CA TYR A 244 -2.56 -4.17 30.71
C TYR A 244 -3.14 -5.11 31.76
N VAL A 245 -3.22 -6.41 31.45
CA VAL A 245 -3.66 -7.43 32.41
C VAL A 245 -2.71 -7.46 33.61
N THR A 246 -1.42 -7.64 33.37
CA THR A 246 -0.41 -7.90 34.40
C THR A 246 -0.04 -6.67 35.23
N GLU A 247 -0.03 -5.49 34.63
CA GLU A 247 0.38 -4.24 35.28
C GLU A 247 -0.79 -3.52 35.96
N ASP A 248 -2.00 -3.60 35.38
CA ASP A 248 -3.15 -2.79 35.83
C ASP A 248 -4.29 -3.68 36.36
N LEU A 249 -4.88 -4.55 35.51
CA LEU A 249 -6.14 -5.22 35.84
C LEU A 249 -6.03 -6.22 36.99
N VAL A 250 -4.94 -6.98 37.11
CA VAL A 250 -4.77 -7.94 38.22
C VAL A 250 -4.71 -7.26 39.59
N LYS A 251 -4.33 -5.98 39.66
CA LYS A 251 -4.35 -5.18 40.90
C LYS A 251 -5.79 -4.79 41.28
N LEU A 252 -6.64 -4.56 40.29
CA LEU A 252 -8.04 -4.16 40.46
C LEU A 252 -8.96 -5.38 40.69
N TYR A 253 -8.66 -6.51 40.06
CA TYR A 253 -9.45 -7.74 40.09
C TYR A 253 -8.65 -8.95 40.61
N PRO A 254 -8.15 -8.91 41.87
CA PRO A 254 -7.21 -9.91 42.38
C PRO A 254 -7.80 -11.33 42.45
N LYS A 255 -9.13 -11.47 42.52
CA LYS A 255 -9.83 -12.76 42.62
C LYS A 255 -9.75 -13.59 41.33
N VAL A 256 -9.60 -12.94 40.17
CA VAL A 256 -9.69 -13.61 38.86
C VAL A 256 -8.38 -13.57 38.09
N LYS A 257 -7.30 -13.09 38.73
CA LYS A 257 -5.96 -12.96 38.11
C LYS A 257 -5.47 -14.26 37.47
N ASP A 258 -5.69 -15.40 38.14
CA ASP A 258 -5.18 -16.71 37.71
C ASP A 258 -6.08 -17.39 36.66
N ALA A 259 -7.22 -16.77 36.34
CA ALA A 259 -8.16 -17.26 35.33
C ALA A 259 -7.92 -16.65 33.94
N VAL A 260 -7.07 -15.62 33.83
CA VAL A 260 -6.81 -14.93 32.55
C VAL A 260 -5.92 -15.79 31.66
N LYS A 261 -6.33 -15.94 30.39
CA LYS A 261 -5.55 -16.62 29.36
C LYS A 261 -5.55 -15.79 28.08
N ILE A 262 -4.39 -15.64 27.45
CA ILE A 262 -4.24 -15.02 26.13
C ILE A 262 -3.71 -16.07 25.17
N THR A 263 -4.40 -16.29 24.05
CA THR A 263 -3.95 -17.19 22.97
C THR A 263 -3.85 -16.42 21.66
N LEU A 264 -2.71 -16.48 20.99
CA LEU A 264 -2.55 -15.97 19.64
C LEU A 264 -2.55 -17.12 18.65
N VAL A 265 -3.42 -17.06 17.65
CA VAL A 265 -3.57 -18.05 16.58
C VAL A 265 -3.03 -17.50 15.27
N GLU A 266 -2.09 -18.22 14.65
CA GLU A 266 -1.47 -17.85 13.38
C GLU A 266 -1.44 -19.07 12.43
N ALA A 267 -1.85 -18.86 11.19
CA ALA A 267 -1.97 -19.94 10.20
C ALA A 267 -0.61 -20.44 9.70
N THR A 268 0.39 -19.55 9.66
CA THR A 268 1.77 -19.88 9.30
C THR A 268 2.56 -20.38 10.50
N ASP A 269 3.76 -20.92 10.27
CA ASP A 269 4.61 -21.50 11.31
C ASP A 269 5.16 -20.49 12.33
N HIS A 270 5.15 -19.20 11.97
CA HIS A 270 5.81 -18.16 12.73
C HIS A 270 5.01 -16.86 12.77
N ILE A 271 5.19 -16.07 13.83
CA ILE A 271 4.68 -14.70 13.92
C ILE A 271 5.66 -13.71 13.27
N LEU A 272 5.17 -12.53 12.91
CA LEU A 272 5.95 -11.44 12.31
C LEU A 272 6.76 -11.89 11.07
N ASN A 273 6.21 -12.74 10.20
CA ASN A 273 6.91 -13.29 9.01
C ASN A 273 7.51 -12.25 8.05
N MET A 274 7.09 -10.99 8.14
CA MET A 274 7.62 -9.88 7.34
C MET A 274 8.93 -9.32 7.92
N PHE A 275 9.33 -9.74 9.12
CA PHE A 275 10.52 -9.30 9.83
C PHE A 275 11.67 -10.29 9.65
N ASP A 276 12.87 -9.83 10.01
CA ASP A 276 14.05 -10.68 10.14
C ASP A 276 13.79 -11.83 11.13
N LYS A 277 14.28 -13.02 10.81
CA LYS A 277 14.10 -14.24 11.62
C LYS A 277 14.55 -14.05 13.08
N ARG A 278 15.57 -13.23 13.34
CA ARG A 278 16.03 -12.89 14.69
C ARG A 278 14.93 -12.23 15.53
N ILE A 279 14.11 -11.38 14.91
CA ILE A 279 12.99 -10.70 15.56
C ILE A 279 11.86 -11.70 15.83
N THR A 280 11.53 -12.53 14.84
CA THR A 280 10.53 -13.60 14.99
C THR A 280 10.87 -14.53 16.16
N THR A 281 12.09 -15.08 16.20
CA THR A 281 12.51 -15.99 17.27
C THR A 281 12.46 -15.32 18.63
N PHE A 282 12.95 -14.07 18.75
CA PHE A 282 12.88 -13.33 20.00
C PHE A 282 11.44 -13.09 20.47
N ALA A 283 10.53 -12.71 19.55
CA ALA A 283 9.14 -12.46 19.86
C ALA A 283 8.42 -13.73 20.35
N GLU A 284 8.66 -14.87 19.70
CA GLU A 284 8.11 -16.17 20.09
C GLU A 284 8.58 -16.60 21.49
N GLU A 285 9.89 -16.52 21.75
CA GLU A 285 10.46 -16.82 23.06
C GLU A 285 9.93 -15.89 24.15
N LYS A 286 9.76 -14.59 23.84
CA LYS A 286 9.20 -13.63 24.78
C LYS A 286 7.75 -13.95 25.11
N PHE A 287 6.91 -14.21 24.11
CA PHE A 287 5.50 -14.54 24.33
C PHE A 287 5.35 -15.80 25.16
N GLN A 288 6.22 -16.80 24.95
CA GLN A 288 6.26 -17.99 25.80
C GLN A 288 6.62 -17.66 27.25
N ARG A 289 7.60 -16.78 27.49
CA ARG A 289 7.98 -16.31 28.85
C ARG A 289 6.86 -15.52 29.52
N ASP A 290 6.14 -14.71 28.75
CA ASP A 290 5.01 -13.88 29.20
C ASP A 290 3.72 -14.71 29.39
N GLY A 291 3.73 -16.01 29.08
CA GLY A 291 2.58 -16.91 29.23
C GLY A 291 1.49 -16.71 28.17
N ILE A 292 1.80 -16.05 27.06
CA ILE A 292 0.93 -15.93 25.89
C ILE A 292 1.01 -17.23 25.08
N ASP A 293 -0.12 -17.94 24.98
CA ASP A 293 -0.22 -19.23 24.29
C ASP A 293 -0.17 -19.04 22.76
N LEU A 294 0.97 -19.36 22.16
CA LEU A 294 1.19 -19.26 20.71
C LEU A 294 0.74 -20.54 20.00
N LYS A 295 -0.32 -20.42 19.19
CA LYS A 295 -0.80 -21.47 18.28
C LYS A 295 -0.47 -21.12 16.83
N THR A 296 0.78 -21.35 16.44
CA THR A 296 1.22 -21.25 15.04
C THR A 296 0.86 -22.52 14.25
N GLY A 297 0.88 -22.41 12.92
CA GLY A 297 0.50 -23.49 12.02
C GLY A 297 -0.97 -23.88 12.11
N ALA A 298 -1.84 -23.01 12.68
CA ALA A 298 -3.23 -23.30 12.94
C ALA A 298 -4.15 -22.24 12.32
N MET A 299 -5.06 -22.66 11.45
CA MET A 299 -6.02 -21.76 10.81
C MET A 299 -7.39 -21.84 11.48
N VAL A 300 -8.09 -20.72 11.64
CA VAL A 300 -9.47 -20.71 12.12
C VAL A 300 -10.40 -21.25 11.02
N VAL A 301 -11.33 -22.11 11.39
CA VAL A 301 -12.30 -22.71 10.45
C VAL A 301 -13.76 -22.39 10.77
N LYS A 302 -14.07 -22.02 12.01
CA LYS A 302 -15.41 -21.65 12.46
C LYS A 302 -15.33 -20.85 13.76
N VAL A 303 -16.23 -19.89 13.93
CA VAL A 303 -16.45 -19.19 15.20
C VAL A 303 -17.93 -19.33 15.57
N THR A 304 -18.23 -19.60 16.84
CA THR A 304 -19.59 -19.59 17.40
C THR A 304 -19.64 -18.57 18.53
N ASP A 305 -20.79 -18.34 19.15
CA ASP A 305 -20.92 -17.46 20.31
C ASP A 305 -20.12 -17.91 21.55
N LYS A 306 -19.68 -19.18 21.59
CA LYS A 306 -19.02 -19.79 22.77
C LYS A 306 -17.60 -20.26 22.53
N GLU A 307 -17.28 -20.67 21.32
CA GLU A 307 -16.00 -21.29 20.98
C GLU A 307 -15.50 -20.95 19.58
N ILE A 308 -14.18 -20.99 19.42
CA ILE A 308 -13.45 -20.86 18.16
C ILE A 308 -12.79 -22.20 17.81
N SER A 309 -13.03 -22.67 16.59
CA SER A 309 -12.44 -23.90 16.06
C SER A 309 -11.23 -23.58 15.19
N THR A 310 -10.10 -24.20 15.51
CA THR A 310 -8.87 -24.11 14.72
C THR A 310 -8.51 -25.47 14.14
N LYS A 311 -7.92 -25.46 12.94
CA LYS A 311 -7.44 -26.65 12.24
C LYS A 311 -5.93 -26.53 12.07
N GLN A 312 -5.19 -27.55 12.49
CA GLN A 312 -3.77 -27.62 12.22
C GLN A 312 -3.51 -27.72 10.70
N VAL A 313 -2.63 -26.87 10.19
CA VAL A 313 -2.25 -26.82 8.77
C VAL A 313 -1.33 -28.00 8.45
N LYS A 314 -0.51 -28.42 9.41
CA LYS A 314 0.36 -29.61 9.35
C LYS A 314 -0.28 -30.77 10.12
N ASN A 315 0.11 -32.02 9.82
CA ASN A 315 -0.30 -33.24 10.53
C ASN A 315 -1.81 -33.58 10.49
N GLY A 316 -2.38 -33.67 9.29
CA GLY A 316 -3.68 -34.34 9.10
C GLY A 316 -4.93 -33.52 9.41
N GLY A 317 -4.80 -32.28 9.88
CA GLY A 317 -5.93 -31.36 9.99
C GLY A 317 -6.82 -31.57 11.21
N GLU A 318 -6.23 -31.98 12.34
CA GLU A 318 -6.94 -32.08 13.62
C GLU A 318 -7.60 -30.74 13.97
N ILE A 319 -8.87 -30.82 14.36
CA ILE A 319 -9.67 -29.66 14.77
C ILE A 319 -9.63 -29.57 16.29
N SER A 320 -9.22 -28.41 16.81
CA SER A 320 -9.27 -28.07 18.23
C SER A 320 -10.25 -26.94 18.47
N ASN A 321 -11.06 -27.05 19.52
CA ASN A 321 -11.98 -26.00 19.94
C ASN A 321 -11.44 -25.30 21.18
N LEU A 322 -11.59 -23.97 21.21
CA LEU A 322 -11.20 -23.14 22.33
C LEU A 322 -12.40 -22.31 22.77
N PRO A 323 -12.84 -22.40 24.04
CA PRO A 323 -13.80 -21.42 24.55
C PRO A 323 -13.14 -20.05 24.60
N TYR A 324 -13.92 -18.97 24.58
CA TYR A 324 -13.38 -17.63 24.69
C TYR A 324 -14.37 -16.66 25.33
N GLY A 325 -13.86 -15.55 25.85
CA GLY A 325 -14.66 -14.40 26.26
C GLY A 325 -14.65 -13.27 25.22
N MET A 326 -13.54 -13.14 24.49
CA MET A 326 -13.42 -12.23 23.35
C MET A 326 -12.46 -12.80 22.30
N VAL A 327 -12.82 -12.67 21.02
CA VAL A 327 -11.92 -12.91 19.88
C VAL A 327 -11.63 -11.58 19.20
N VAL A 328 -10.35 -11.28 19.00
CA VAL A 328 -9.90 -10.17 18.15
C VAL A 328 -9.39 -10.73 16.82
N TRP A 329 -9.98 -10.28 15.73
CA TRP A 329 -9.63 -10.66 14.36
C TRP A 329 -8.79 -9.57 13.69
N SER A 330 -7.48 -9.78 13.62
CA SER A 330 -6.50 -8.80 13.12
C SER A 330 -5.81 -9.24 11.83
N THR A 331 -6.35 -10.26 11.14
CA THR A 331 -5.79 -10.80 9.90
C THR A 331 -6.67 -10.57 8.68
N GLY A 332 -6.02 -10.39 7.53
CA GLY A 332 -6.67 -10.31 6.22
C GLY A 332 -7.29 -8.95 5.92
N ILE A 333 -7.00 -8.47 4.72
CA ILE A 333 -7.71 -7.32 4.12
C ILE A 333 -8.42 -7.75 2.84
N GLY A 334 -9.49 -7.05 2.51
CA GLY A 334 -10.30 -7.31 1.33
C GLY A 334 -10.74 -6.01 0.63
N THR A 335 -10.91 -6.11 -0.68
CA THR A 335 -11.40 -5.00 -1.51
C THR A 335 -12.83 -4.62 -1.11
N ARG A 336 -13.11 -3.30 -1.03
CA ARG A 336 -14.44 -2.79 -0.70
C ARG A 336 -15.43 -3.02 -1.86
N PRO A 337 -16.72 -3.24 -1.59
CA PRO A 337 -17.74 -3.48 -2.63
C PRO A 337 -17.78 -2.43 -3.75
N VAL A 338 -17.74 -1.14 -3.39
CA VAL A 338 -17.70 -0.03 -4.37
C VAL A 338 -16.52 -0.14 -5.34
N ILE A 339 -15.36 -0.63 -4.87
CA ILE A 339 -14.17 -0.83 -5.69
C ILE A 339 -14.31 -2.09 -6.55
N MET A 340 -14.86 -3.18 -6.01
CA MET A 340 -15.12 -4.39 -6.81
C MET A 340 -16.06 -4.09 -7.98
N GLU A 341 -17.08 -3.27 -7.78
CA GLU A 341 -17.99 -2.87 -8.85
C GLU A 341 -17.34 -1.92 -9.85
N PHE A 342 -16.55 -0.96 -9.36
CA PHE A 342 -15.76 -0.08 -10.22
C PHE A 342 -14.77 -0.86 -11.09
N MET A 343 -14.10 -1.88 -10.55
CA MET A 343 -13.17 -2.75 -11.29
C MET A 343 -13.84 -3.42 -12.49
N LYS A 344 -15.12 -3.83 -12.38
CA LYS A 344 -15.86 -4.40 -13.52
C LYS A 344 -16.02 -3.38 -14.66
N GLN A 345 -16.27 -2.11 -14.34
CA GLN A 345 -16.45 -1.05 -15.33
C GLN A 345 -15.16 -0.73 -16.10
N VAL A 346 -14.00 -0.79 -15.45
CA VAL A 346 -12.70 -0.46 -16.07
C VAL A 346 -11.96 -1.67 -16.65
N GLY A 347 -12.66 -2.80 -16.86
CA GLY A 347 -12.07 -4.01 -17.45
C GLY A 347 -11.15 -4.81 -16.50
N GLN A 348 -11.26 -4.57 -15.19
CA GLN A 348 -10.46 -5.22 -14.15
C GLN A 348 -11.24 -6.20 -13.25
N GLY A 349 -12.47 -6.57 -13.62
CA GLY A 349 -13.36 -7.39 -12.79
C GLY A 349 -12.84 -8.77 -12.37
N ASN A 350 -11.82 -9.30 -13.06
CA ASN A 350 -11.19 -10.59 -12.73
C ASN A 350 -10.04 -10.47 -11.70
N ARG A 351 -9.65 -9.25 -11.32
CA ARG A 351 -8.56 -9.04 -10.35
C ARG A 351 -9.13 -9.05 -8.92
N ARG A 352 -8.28 -9.39 -7.95
CA ARG A 352 -8.64 -9.34 -6.52
C ARG A 352 -8.58 -7.92 -5.94
N VAL A 353 -7.77 -7.05 -6.53
CA VAL A 353 -7.50 -5.67 -6.09
C VAL A 353 -7.37 -4.78 -7.33
N LEU A 354 -7.75 -3.50 -7.21
CA LEU A 354 -7.68 -2.52 -8.29
C LEU A 354 -6.21 -2.29 -8.69
N ALA A 355 -5.90 -2.42 -9.97
CA ALA A 355 -4.57 -2.21 -10.50
C ALA A 355 -4.41 -0.79 -11.03
N THR A 356 -3.24 -0.21 -10.72
CA THR A 356 -2.77 1.06 -11.28
C THR A 356 -1.49 0.84 -12.08
N ASP A 357 -1.19 1.79 -12.95
CA ASP A 357 0.15 1.93 -13.51
C ASP A 357 1.14 2.51 -12.48
N GLU A 358 2.38 2.70 -12.92
CA GLU A 358 3.50 3.18 -12.10
C GLU A 358 3.37 4.66 -11.68
N TRP A 359 2.42 5.40 -12.26
CA TRP A 359 2.05 6.76 -11.88
C TRP A 359 0.79 6.81 -11.02
N LEU A 360 0.37 5.64 -10.52
CA LEU A 360 -0.81 5.46 -9.65
C LEU A 360 -2.14 5.73 -10.35
N ARG A 361 -2.16 5.79 -11.69
CA ARG A 361 -3.39 5.91 -12.48
C ARG A 361 -4.04 4.55 -12.62
N VAL A 362 -5.36 4.47 -12.45
CA VAL A 362 -6.11 3.23 -12.61
C VAL A 362 -6.01 2.74 -14.05
N GLU A 363 -5.58 1.49 -14.24
CA GLU A 363 -5.48 0.91 -15.58
C GLU A 363 -6.85 0.92 -16.27
N GLY A 364 -6.90 1.40 -17.52
CA GLY A 364 -8.15 1.59 -18.26
C GLY A 364 -8.75 3.00 -18.13
N THR A 365 -8.09 3.92 -17.43
CA THR A 365 -8.54 5.30 -17.23
C THR A 365 -7.39 6.30 -17.43
N SER A 366 -7.71 7.58 -17.65
CA SER A 366 -6.71 8.64 -17.84
C SER A 366 -6.63 9.64 -16.69
N ASP A 367 -7.69 9.74 -15.90
CA ASP A 367 -7.98 10.80 -14.93
C ASP A 367 -8.37 10.28 -13.53
N ILE A 368 -8.36 8.96 -13.35
CA ILE A 368 -8.63 8.31 -12.06
C ILE A 368 -7.34 7.73 -11.51
N TYR A 369 -7.05 8.05 -10.25
CA TYR A 369 -5.90 7.58 -9.50
C TYR A 369 -6.37 6.75 -8.31
N ALA A 370 -5.61 5.74 -7.91
CA ALA A 370 -5.93 4.94 -6.73
C ALA A 370 -4.71 4.70 -5.85
N LEU A 371 -4.89 4.83 -4.54
CA LEU A 371 -3.79 4.89 -3.57
C LEU A 371 -4.09 4.06 -2.31
N GLY A 372 -3.03 3.56 -1.67
CA GLY A 372 -3.10 2.76 -0.45
C GLY A 372 -3.76 1.40 -0.68
N ASP A 373 -4.33 0.84 0.38
CA ASP A 373 -4.79 -0.56 0.41
C ASP A 373 -5.93 -0.91 -0.56
N CYS A 374 -6.57 0.08 -1.20
CA CYS A 374 -7.58 -0.20 -2.23
C CYS A 374 -6.98 -0.54 -3.59
N ALA A 375 -5.67 -0.36 -3.79
CA ALA A 375 -5.00 -0.53 -5.06
C ALA A 375 -3.67 -1.29 -4.96
N THR A 376 -3.21 -1.80 -6.09
CA THR A 376 -1.89 -2.37 -6.28
C THR A 376 -1.25 -1.78 -7.53
N ILE A 377 0.07 -1.59 -7.51
CA ILE A 377 0.80 -1.11 -8.69
C ILE A 377 1.14 -2.32 -9.54
N ASN A 378 0.62 -2.35 -10.76
CA ASN A 378 1.03 -3.33 -11.74
C ASN A 378 2.38 -2.89 -12.32
N GLN A 379 3.46 -3.30 -11.67
CA GLN A 379 4.82 -3.02 -12.14
C GLN A 379 5.01 -3.67 -13.51
N ARG A 380 5.55 -2.89 -14.46
CA ARG A 380 5.78 -3.41 -15.80
C ARG A 380 6.89 -4.45 -15.73
N LYS A 381 6.56 -5.66 -16.17
CA LYS A 381 7.54 -6.68 -16.47
C LYS A 381 8.33 -6.25 -17.71
N VAL A 382 9.63 -6.52 -17.72
CA VAL A 382 10.45 -6.35 -18.92
C VAL A 382 10.02 -7.36 -19.99
N MET A 383 9.71 -8.58 -19.54
CA MET A 383 9.16 -9.69 -20.32
C MET A 383 7.63 -9.71 -20.15
N VAL A 384 6.90 -8.97 -20.97
CA VAL A 384 5.42 -9.01 -20.94
C VAL A 384 4.91 -10.20 -21.76
N SER A 385 4.25 -11.16 -21.12
CA SER A 385 3.36 -12.09 -21.81
C SER A 385 1.92 -11.57 -21.72
N PHE A 386 1.41 -10.96 -22.79
CA PHE A 386 -0.04 -10.73 -22.91
C PHE A 386 -0.69 -12.02 -23.45
N PRO A 387 -1.80 -12.50 -22.88
CA PRO A 387 -2.65 -13.47 -23.57
C PRO A 387 -3.25 -12.78 -24.79
N TYR A 388 -2.78 -13.14 -25.98
CA TYR A 388 -3.22 -12.56 -27.25
C TYR A 388 -4.69 -12.90 -27.52
N ARG A 389 -5.56 -11.89 -27.68
CA ARG A 389 -6.86 -12.04 -28.35
C ARG A 389 -6.66 -11.66 -29.82
N PRO A 390 -6.64 -12.61 -30.77
CA PRO A 390 -6.43 -12.26 -32.17
C PRO A 390 -7.58 -11.39 -32.69
N ASN A 391 -7.25 -10.21 -33.22
CA ASN A 391 -8.19 -9.36 -33.96
C ASN A 391 -8.70 -10.10 -35.20
N PHE A 392 -9.91 -9.71 -35.66
CA PHE A 392 -10.63 -10.31 -36.79
C PHE A 392 -9.76 -10.51 -38.05
N VAL A 393 -8.82 -9.60 -38.30
CA VAL A 393 -7.86 -9.63 -39.42
C VAL A 393 -6.93 -10.87 -39.38
N ILE A 394 -6.45 -11.25 -38.20
CA ILE A 394 -5.54 -12.41 -38.04
C ILE A 394 -6.32 -13.73 -38.18
N LYS A 395 -7.59 -13.75 -37.76
CA LYS A 395 -8.47 -14.90 -37.97
C LYS A 395 -8.76 -15.10 -39.47
N THR A 396 -8.96 -14.02 -40.22
CA THR A 396 -9.13 -14.05 -41.69
C THR A 396 -7.84 -14.49 -42.40
N LEU A 397 -6.67 -14.01 -41.97
CA LEU A 397 -5.37 -14.43 -42.51
C LEU A 397 -5.07 -15.92 -42.26
N LEU A 398 -5.41 -16.45 -41.08
CA LEU A 398 -5.25 -17.88 -40.78
C LEU A 398 -6.19 -18.77 -41.61
N ILE A 399 -7.41 -18.29 -41.93
CA ILE A 399 -8.36 -18.99 -42.79
C ILE A 399 -7.89 -18.96 -44.25
N LEU A 400 -7.36 -17.83 -44.72
CA LEU A 400 -6.78 -17.70 -46.07
C LEU A 400 -5.55 -18.59 -46.25
N ASN A 401 -4.70 -18.74 -45.23
CA ASN A 401 -3.51 -19.58 -45.29
C ASN A 401 -3.85 -21.07 -45.47
N LYS A 402 -4.91 -21.57 -44.79
CA LYS A 402 -5.39 -22.95 -44.97
C LYS A 402 -5.93 -23.25 -46.37
N ASN A 403 -6.52 -22.26 -47.03
CA ASN A 403 -7.03 -22.43 -48.39
C ASN A 403 -5.93 -22.30 -49.46
N LEU A 404 -4.82 -21.61 -49.15
CA LEU A 404 -3.67 -21.53 -50.05
C LEU A 404 -2.97 -22.90 -50.21
N ASP A 405 -2.83 -23.69 -49.15
CA ASP A 405 -2.18 -25.00 -49.20
C ASP A 405 -2.90 -25.98 -50.14
N LEU A 406 -4.24 -25.96 -50.15
CA LEU A 406 -5.08 -26.74 -51.05
C LEU A 406 -4.96 -26.30 -52.52
N LEU A 407 -4.81 -24.99 -52.76
CA LEU A 407 -4.65 -24.44 -54.10
C LEU A 407 -3.26 -24.75 -54.67
N VAL A 408 -2.23 -24.66 -53.83
CA VAL A 408 -0.83 -24.96 -54.17
C VAL A 408 -0.65 -26.43 -54.51
N HIS A 409 -1.29 -27.34 -53.75
CA HIS A 409 -1.17 -28.77 -54.00
C HIS A 409 -1.75 -29.16 -55.38
N ASN A 410 -2.92 -28.61 -55.73
CA ASN A 410 -3.56 -28.86 -57.03
C ASN A 410 -2.78 -28.28 -58.21
N ILE A 411 -2.15 -27.11 -58.04
CA ILE A 411 -1.34 -26.47 -59.09
C ILE A 411 -0.02 -27.23 -59.30
N LEU A 412 0.64 -27.69 -58.24
CA LEU A 412 1.86 -28.49 -58.32
C LEU A 412 1.62 -29.86 -58.96
N SER A 413 0.47 -30.50 -58.69
CA SER A 413 0.09 -31.74 -59.38
C SER A 413 -0.18 -31.55 -60.87
N PHE A 414 -0.73 -30.39 -61.26
CA PHE A 414 -1.02 -30.10 -62.66
C PHE A 414 0.25 -29.76 -63.46
N LEU A 415 1.17 -29.00 -62.85
CA LEU A 415 2.44 -28.62 -63.48
C LEU A 415 3.41 -29.80 -63.64
N SER A 416 3.40 -30.77 -62.71
CA SER A 416 4.24 -31.97 -62.84
C SER A 416 3.80 -32.93 -63.95
N ALA A 417 2.51 -32.91 -64.30
CA ALA A 417 1.93 -33.74 -65.36
C ALA A 417 2.09 -33.14 -66.76
N SER A 418 2.16 -31.81 -66.91
CA SER A 418 2.08 -31.14 -68.22
C SER A 418 3.41 -30.61 -68.77
N LEU A 419 4.41 -30.33 -67.93
CA LEU A 419 5.64 -29.67 -68.36
C LEU A 419 6.85 -30.33 -67.68
N GLY A 420 7.65 -31.09 -68.44
CA GLY A 420 8.85 -31.78 -67.98
C GLY A 420 10.03 -30.88 -67.55
N GLY A 421 9.76 -29.66 -67.07
CA GLY A 421 10.76 -28.69 -66.65
C GLY A 421 10.97 -28.69 -65.13
N ARG A 422 11.90 -29.52 -64.62
CA ARG A 422 12.24 -29.57 -63.18
C ARG A 422 12.64 -28.21 -62.58
N LYS A 423 13.17 -27.28 -63.38
CA LYS A 423 13.66 -25.97 -62.91
C LYS A 423 12.52 -25.02 -62.51
N MET A 424 11.43 -24.98 -63.28
CA MET A 424 10.30 -24.07 -63.01
C MET A 424 9.51 -24.51 -61.76
N ILE A 425 9.37 -25.83 -61.54
CA ILE A 425 8.76 -26.38 -60.33
C ILE A 425 9.60 -26.04 -59.10
N PHE A 426 10.92 -26.10 -59.22
CA PHE A 426 11.84 -25.78 -58.12
C PHE A 426 11.79 -24.30 -57.73
N ASP A 427 11.75 -23.40 -58.71
CA ASP A 427 11.64 -21.95 -58.46
C ASP A 427 10.28 -21.59 -57.85
N PHE A 428 9.20 -22.24 -58.27
CA PHE A 428 7.86 -22.02 -57.69
C PHE A 428 7.74 -22.58 -56.27
N GLN A 429 8.31 -23.77 -55.99
CA GLN A 429 8.38 -24.33 -54.63
C GLN A 429 9.22 -23.45 -53.70
N LYS A 430 10.32 -22.88 -54.20
CA LYS A 430 11.16 -21.96 -53.44
C LYS A 430 10.43 -20.66 -53.10
N MET A 431 9.65 -20.11 -54.03
CA MET A 431 8.84 -18.92 -53.80
C MET A 431 7.72 -19.16 -52.75
N ILE A 432 7.09 -20.33 -52.77
CA ILE A 432 6.06 -20.72 -51.79
C ILE A 432 6.69 -20.98 -50.41
N PHE A 433 7.84 -21.65 -50.38
CA PHE A 433 8.60 -21.87 -49.14
C PHE A 433 9.01 -20.53 -48.51
N ASP A 434 9.49 -19.55 -49.29
CA ASP A 434 9.82 -18.22 -48.79
C ASP A 434 8.58 -17.46 -48.27
N PHE A 435 7.42 -17.61 -48.93
CA PHE A 435 6.17 -16.98 -48.50
C PHE A 435 5.59 -17.62 -47.23
N GLN A 436 5.60 -18.95 -47.13
CA GLN A 436 5.19 -19.69 -45.93
C GLN A 436 6.16 -19.45 -44.77
N SER A 437 7.47 -19.41 -45.02
CA SER A 437 8.50 -19.12 -44.00
C SER A 437 8.31 -17.74 -43.37
N ARG A 438 8.02 -16.71 -44.19
CA ARG A 438 7.75 -15.36 -43.69
C ARG A 438 6.48 -15.27 -42.83
N ASN A 439 5.45 -16.05 -43.14
CA ASN A 439 4.21 -16.07 -42.37
C ASN A 439 4.24 -17.04 -41.17
N LEU A 440 5.05 -18.11 -41.20
CA LEU A 440 5.21 -19.02 -40.06
C LEU A 440 5.93 -18.33 -38.89
N ILE A 441 6.87 -17.44 -39.20
CA ILE A 441 7.57 -16.56 -38.23
C ILE A 441 6.58 -15.66 -37.46
N LEU A 442 5.42 -15.34 -38.04
CA LEU A 442 4.37 -14.57 -37.35
C LEU A 442 3.47 -15.44 -36.45
N SER A 443 3.55 -16.76 -36.52
CA SER A 443 2.60 -17.69 -35.86
C SER A 443 3.16 -18.51 -34.70
N SER A 444 4.48 -18.69 -34.60
CA SER A 444 5.11 -19.47 -33.53
C SER A 444 5.68 -18.57 -32.42
N GLY A 445 4.89 -18.34 -31.37
CA GLY A 445 5.40 -17.87 -30.07
C GLY A 445 5.62 -16.37 -29.93
N LEU A 446 4.57 -15.55 -30.07
CA LEU A 446 4.61 -14.12 -29.74
C LEU A 446 4.53 -13.88 -28.22
N VAL A 447 5.63 -14.17 -27.53
CA VAL A 447 6.07 -13.39 -26.36
C VAL A 447 6.40 -11.99 -26.88
N SER A 448 6.08 -10.92 -26.13
CA SER A 448 6.22 -9.51 -26.55
C SER A 448 7.58 -9.16 -27.19
N TYR A 449 7.68 -9.26 -28.52
CA TYR A 449 8.83 -8.81 -29.30
C TYR A 449 8.93 -7.27 -29.35
N GLU A 450 7.82 -6.54 -29.16
CA GLU A 450 7.74 -5.11 -29.49
C GLU A 450 8.50 -4.19 -28.53
N ASP A 451 8.45 -4.40 -27.21
CA ASP A 451 9.11 -3.48 -26.27
C ASP A 451 10.62 -3.69 -26.22
N ILE A 452 11.10 -4.94 -26.30
CA ILE A 452 12.54 -5.24 -26.32
C ILE A 452 13.15 -4.78 -27.64
N TRP A 453 12.46 -5.02 -28.77
CA TRP A 453 12.88 -4.49 -30.06
C TRP A 453 12.87 -2.96 -30.09
N ALA A 454 11.86 -2.30 -29.52
CA ALA A 454 11.83 -0.84 -29.43
C ALA A 454 12.93 -0.28 -28.52
N ILE A 455 13.25 -0.97 -27.40
CA ILE A 455 14.40 -0.62 -26.55
C ILE A 455 15.70 -0.79 -27.34
N PHE A 456 15.85 -1.91 -28.05
CA PHE A 456 17.03 -2.22 -28.86
C PHE A 456 17.22 -1.19 -29.98
N GLN A 457 16.21 -0.92 -30.81
CA GLN A 457 16.25 0.10 -31.86
C GLN A 457 16.53 1.52 -31.33
N LYS A 458 16.07 1.85 -30.13
CA LYS A 458 16.34 3.17 -29.53
C LYS A 458 17.76 3.27 -28.99
N ALA A 459 18.34 2.13 -28.60
CA ALA A 459 19.70 2.02 -28.10
C ALA A 459 20.73 1.94 -29.22
N ASP A 460 20.40 1.24 -30.31
CA ASP A 460 21.18 1.08 -31.53
C ASP A 460 21.08 2.36 -32.38
N LYS A 461 21.94 3.34 -32.07
CA LYS A 461 21.89 4.67 -32.70
C LYS A 461 22.52 4.66 -34.09
N ASP A 462 23.38 3.70 -34.36
CA ASP A 462 24.09 3.54 -35.63
C ASP A 462 23.43 2.53 -36.59
N ASP A 463 22.32 1.91 -36.19
CA ASP A 463 21.57 0.87 -36.93
C ASP A 463 22.47 -0.32 -37.31
N SER A 464 23.48 -0.60 -36.48
CA SER A 464 24.45 -1.68 -36.68
C SER A 464 23.86 -3.06 -36.43
N LYS A 465 22.66 -3.13 -35.84
CA LYS A 465 21.99 -4.36 -35.38
C LYS A 465 22.72 -5.08 -34.26
N THR A 466 23.71 -4.43 -33.65
CA THR A 466 24.38 -4.83 -32.42
C THR A 466 24.39 -3.65 -31.45
N LEU A 467 24.61 -3.89 -30.16
CA LEU A 467 24.68 -2.80 -29.17
C LEU A 467 26.09 -2.72 -28.63
N THR A 468 26.76 -1.59 -28.83
CA THR A 468 28.03 -1.34 -28.15
C THR A 468 27.81 -1.14 -26.66
N VAL A 469 28.85 -1.39 -25.84
CA VAL A 469 28.79 -1.20 -24.38
C VAL A 469 28.39 0.24 -24.02
N LYS A 470 28.80 1.22 -24.82
CA LYS A 470 28.50 2.65 -24.59
C LYS A 470 27.04 2.98 -24.88
N GLU A 471 26.50 2.53 -26.00
CA GLU A 471 25.08 2.71 -26.38
C GLU A 471 24.14 2.06 -25.38
N PHE A 472 24.51 0.87 -24.92
CA PHE A 472 23.76 0.16 -23.90
C PHE A 472 23.82 0.87 -22.54
N GLN A 473 24.98 1.42 -22.13
CA GLN A 473 25.09 2.18 -20.88
C GLN A 473 24.25 3.48 -20.89
N GLU A 474 24.17 4.18 -22.01
CA GLU A 474 23.34 5.39 -22.14
C GLU A 474 21.85 5.07 -21.99
N THR A 475 21.38 3.96 -22.56
CA THR A 475 19.98 3.52 -22.47
C THR A 475 19.66 2.79 -21.18
N LEU A 476 20.66 2.21 -20.51
CA LEU A 476 20.49 1.50 -19.25
C LEU A 476 19.92 2.40 -18.15
N LYS A 477 20.25 3.70 -18.15
CA LYS A 477 19.66 4.64 -17.20
C LYS A 477 18.15 4.78 -17.39
N ASP A 478 17.67 4.96 -18.63
CA ASP A 478 16.24 5.04 -18.93
C ASP A 478 15.54 3.68 -18.70
N ILE A 479 16.23 2.56 -18.96
CA ILE A 479 15.75 1.20 -18.65
C ILE A 479 15.61 1.01 -17.15
N CYS A 480 16.62 1.34 -16.34
CA CYS A 480 16.56 1.25 -14.87
C CYS A 480 15.58 2.27 -14.29
N GLU A 481 15.34 3.39 -14.95
CA GLU A 481 14.30 4.35 -14.58
C GLU A 481 12.90 3.75 -14.77
N ARG A 482 12.69 3.05 -15.90
CA ARG A 482 11.42 2.45 -16.29
C ARG A 482 11.16 1.04 -15.74
N TYR A 483 12.20 0.28 -15.47
CA TYR A 483 12.18 -1.08 -14.93
C TYR A 483 13.11 -1.15 -13.70
N PRO A 484 12.69 -0.60 -12.55
CA PRO A 484 13.53 -0.49 -11.36
C PRO A 484 14.03 -1.84 -10.84
N GLN A 485 13.33 -2.93 -11.15
CA GLN A 485 13.75 -4.29 -10.81
C GLN A 485 15.10 -4.66 -11.42
N VAL A 486 15.46 -4.08 -12.58
CA VAL A 486 16.76 -4.29 -13.24
C VAL A 486 17.89 -3.72 -12.37
N ASP A 487 17.73 -2.51 -11.82
CA ASP A 487 18.71 -1.89 -10.91
C ASP A 487 18.91 -2.70 -9.62
N LEU A 488 17.83 -3.25 -9.06
CA LEU A 488 17.89 -4.11 -7.87
C LEU A 488 18.64 -5.42 -8.15
N TYR A 489 18.40 -6.04 -9.30
CA TYR A 489 19.12 -7.24 -9.71
C TYR A 489 20.62 -6.98 -9.85
N LEU A 490 21.00 -5.86 -10.49
CA LEU A 490 22.40 -5.47 -10.67
C LEU A 490 23.12 -5.28 -9.32
N LYS A 491 22.47 -4.59 -8.37
CA LYS A 491 23.01 -4.38 -7.02
C LYS A 491 23.16 -5.68 -6.24
N ASN A 492 22.16 -6.57 -6.28
CA ASN A 492 22.18 -7.85 -5.56
C ASN A 492 23.30 -8.78 -6.05
N LYS A 493 23.67 -8.69 -7.32
CA LYS A 493 24.77 -9.46 -7.91
C LYS A 493 26.15 -8.79 -7.72
N GLN A 494 26.23 -7.65 -7.02
CA GLN A 494 27.45 -6.84 -6.86
C GLN A 494 28.11 -6.45 -8.20
N LEU A 495 27.30 -6.32 -9.25
CA LEU A 495 27.81 -5.99 -10.58
C LEU A 495 27.91 -4.47 -10.68
N SER A 496 29.12 -3.98 -10.92
CA SER A 496 29.38 -2.55 -11.07
C SER A 496 28.78 -1.99 -12.37
N SER A 497 28.55 -2.89 -13.34
CA SER A 497 27.82 -2.65 -14.58
C SER A 497 27.28 -3.97 -15.15
N LEU A 498 26.37 -3.91 -16.12
CA LEU A 498 25.91 -5.10 -16.86
C LEU A 498 27.05 -5.87 -17.56
N VAL A 499 28.23 -5.25 -17.73
CA VAL A 499 29.43 -5.91 -18.27
C VAL A 499 29.87 -7.08 -17.39
N ASP A 500 29.67 -7.00 -16.08
CA ASP A 500 30.00 -8.09 -15.16
C ASP A 500 28.96 -9.24 -15.23
N LEU A 501 27.70 -8.92 -15.59
CA LEU A 501 26.64 -9.91 -15.86
C LEU A 501 26.98 -10.79 -17.08
N LEU A 502 27.79 -10.25 -17.99
CA LEU A 502 28.24 -10.93 -19.20
C LEU A 502 29.53 -11.72 -18.99
N LYS A 503 30.40 -11.28 -18.07
CA LYS A 503 31.64 -11.98 -17.69
C LYS A 503 31.40 -13.34 -17.02
N ASP A 504 30.34 -13.47 -16.22
CA ASP A 504 30.00 -14.74 -15.55
C ASP A 504 29.58 -15.85 -16.54
N SER A 505 29.21 -15.50 -17.77
CA SER A 505 28.76 -16.47 -18.79
C SER A 505 29.90 -17.09 -19.61
N LYS A 506 31.05 -16.43 -19.70
CA LYS A 506 32.22 -16.86 -20.48
C LYS A 506 33.47 -16.52 -19.69
N GLY A 507 34.08 -17.55 -19.12
CA GLY A 507 35.27 -17.42 -18.27
C GLY A 507 36.38 -16.55 -18.88
N ASP A 508 37.14 -15.92 -17.99
CA ASP A 508 38.21 -14.95 -18.26
C ASP A 508 39.01 -15.21 -19.53
N SER A 509 38.67 -14.53 -20.63
CA SER A 509 39.63 -14.02 -21.60
C SER A 509 38.97 -13.20 -22.71
N ALA A 510 39.67 -12.14 -23.09
CA ALA A 510 39.47 -11.25 -24.24
C ALA A 510 38.69 -9.94 -23.99
N LYS A 511 39.49 -8.87 -24.09
CA LYS A 511 39.16 -7.45 -24.09
C LYS A 511 38.29 -7.09 -25.31
N GLU A 512 37.36 -6.15 -25.10
CA GLU A 512 36.77 -5.28 -26.12
C GLU A 512 35.99 -5.94 -27.27
N SER A 513 34.90 -6.64 -26.95
CA SER A 513 33.64 -6.75 -27.76
C SER A 513 32.79 -7.89 -27.21
N VAL A 514 32.21 -7.69 -26.03
CA VAL A 514 31.23 -8.66 -25.51
C VAL A 514 29.87 -8.33 -26.13
N GLU A 515 29.55 -8.99 -27.23
CA GLU A 515 28.23 -8.93 -27.86
C GLU A 515 27.25 -9.85 -27.10
N VAL A 516 26.17 -9.27 -26.58
CA VAL A 516 25.09 -10.02 -25.91
C VAL A 516 24.09 -10.43 -26.97
N ASN A 517 23.87 -11.73 -27.15
CA ASN A 517 22.79 -12.17 -28.03
C ASN A 517 21.43 -11.91 -27.35
N LEU A 518 20.40 -11.70 -28.18
CA LEU A 518 19.05 -11.34 -27.74
C LEU A 518 18.43 -12.36 -26.76
N GLU A 519 18.80 -13.64 -26.86
CA GLU A 519 18.24 -14.72 -26.04
C GLU A 519 18.82 -14.75 -24.62
N GLU A 520 20.13 -14.52 -24.46
CA GLU A 520 20.78 -14.40 -23.15
C GLU A 520 20.27 -13.18 -22.38
N PHE A 521 20.06 -12.06 -23.08
CA PHE A 521 19.46 -10.85 -22.50
C PHE A 521 18.02 -11.10 -22.01
N LYS A 522 17.21 -11.82 -22.78
CA LYS A 522 15.84 -12.23 -22.38
C LYS A 522 15.83 -13.11 -21.15
N ALA A 523 16.74 -14.10 -21.06
CA ALA A 523 16.82 -15.01 -19.92
C ALA A 523 17.12 -14.26 -18.61
N ALA A 524 18.09 -13.33 -18.65
CA ALA A 524 18.42 -12.49 -17.50
C ALA A 524 17.21 -11.64 -17.06
N LEU A 525 16.54 -10.95 -17.99
CA LEU A 525 15.38 -10.11 -17.69
C LEU A 525 14.17 -10.89 -17.18
N SER A 526 13.93 -12.10 -17.69
CA SER A 526 12.88 -13.00 -17.19
C SER A 526 13.12 -13.41 -15.74
N GLN A 527 14.38 -13.62 -15.35
CA GLN A 527 14.73 -13.91 -13.96
C GLN A 527 14.45 -12.70 -13.06
N VAL A 528 14.76 -11.48 -13.51
CA VAL A 528 14.44 -10.25 -12.79
C VAL A 528 12.95 -10.11 -12.53
N ASP A 529 12.11 -10.32 -13.56
CA ASP A 529 10.66 -10.17 -13.43
C ASP A 529 10.02 -11.20 -12.50
N SER A 530 10.63 -12.39 -12.38
CA SER A 530 10.15 -13.46 -11.49
C SER A 530 10.29 -13.12 -10.00
N GLN A 531 11.18 -12.17 -9.66
CA GLN A 531 11.46 -11.77 -8.28
C GLN A 531 10.63 -10.57 -7.83
N MET A 532 9.81 -9.97 -8.71
CA MET A 532 9.00 -8.81 -8.36
C MET A 532 7.90 -9.18 -7.36
N LYS A 533 7.86 -8.42 -6.26
CA LYS A 533 6.81 -8.50 -5.24
C LYS A 533 5.99 -7.22 -5.27
N ASN A 534 4.67 -7.37 -5.13
CA ASN A 534 3.79 -6.23 -4.93
C ASN A 534 4.14 -5.51 -3.63
N LEU A 535 3.91 -4.20 -3.60
CA LEU A 535 4.11 -3.40 -2.39
C LEU A 535 3.16 -3.87 -1.27
N PRO A 536 3.63 -3.90 -0.02
CA PRO A 536 2.79 -4.30 1.10
C PRO A 536 1.74 -3.23 1.42
N ALA A 537 0.56 -3.67 1.85
CA ALA A 537 -0.53 -2.79 2.30
C ALA A 537 -0.17 -2.17 3.66
N THR A 538 0.53 -1.03 3.64
CA THR A 538 1.03 -0.37 4.84
C THR A 538 0.78 1.13 4.80
N ALA A 539 0.63 1.73 5.98
CA ALA A 539 0.58 3.18 6.17
C ALA A 539 1.75 3.91 5.49
N GLN A 540 2.95 3.32 5.53
CA GLN A 540 4.15 3.90 4.94
C GLN A 540 4.07 3.97 3.42
N VAL A 541 3.60 2.91 2.76
CA VAL A 541 3.36 2.90 1.30
C VAL A 541 2.27 3.90 0.94
N ALA A 542 1.13 3.86 1.63
CA ALA A 542 0.00 4.75 1.38
C ALA A 542 0.37 6.24 1.54
N ALA A 543 1.13 6.59 2.59
CA ALA A 543 1.58 7.95 2.82
C ALA A 543 2.53 8.45 1.72
N GLN A 544 3.47 7.59 1.28
CA GLN A 544 4.39 7.93 0.19
C GLN A 544 3.65 8.08 -1.14
N GLN A 545 2.68 7.21 -1.44
CA GLN A 545 1.83 7.31 -2.63
C GLN A 545 1.04 8.63 -2.64
N GLY A 546 0.42 9.00 -1.52
CA GLY A 546 -0.29 10.28 -1.40
C GLY A 546 0.63 11.49 -1.58
N SER A 547 1.82 11.49 -0.98
CA SER A 547 2.82 12.57 -1.16
C SER A 547 3.29 12.67 -2.61
N TYR A 548 3.60 11.53 -3.24
CA TYR A 548 4.02 11.48 -4.64
C TYR A 548 2.95 12.02 -5.59
N LEU A 549 1.70 11.60 -5.41
CA LEU A 549 0.64 12.05 -6.30
C LEU A 549 0.37 13.55 -6.14
N ALA A 550 0.40 14.06 -4.92
CA ALA A 550 0.26 15.49 -4.67
C ALA A 550 1.39 16.30 -5.32
N ASP A 551 2.63 15.80 -5.28
CA ASP A 551 3.75 16.43 -5.99
C ASP A 551 3.55 16.44 -7.50
N CYS A 552 3.02 15.35 -8.08
CA CYS A 552 2.65 15.31 -9.50
C CYS A 552 1.58 16.37 -9.83
N PHE A 553 0.54 16.51 -8.98
CA PHE A 553 -0.52 17.50 -9.17
C PHE A 553 0.00 18.93 -9.08
N ASN A 554 0.89 19.21 -8.12
CA ASN A 554 1.49 20.54 -7.93
C ASN A 554 2.35 20.99 -9.10
N ARG A 555 2.87 20.04 -9.89
CA ARG A 555 3.79 20.30 -11.01
C ARG A 555 3.18 19.87 -12.35
N MET A 556 1.86 19.67 -12.40
CA MET A 556 1.18 19.09 -13.56
C MET A 556 1.40 19.91 -14.82
N GLU A 557 1.16 21.22 -14.77
CA GLU A 557 1.33 22.14 -15.89
C GLU A 557 2.80 22.23 -16.33
N TYR A 558 3.71 22.42 -15.37
CA TYR A 558 5.15 22.46 -15.64
C TYR A 558 5.66 21.19 -16.33
N CYS A 559 5.22 20.01 -15.87
CA CYS A 559 5.67 18.72 -16.42
C CYS A 559 4.97 18.31 -17.73
N GLU A 560 3.93 19.03 -18.18
CA GLU A 560 3.44 18.92 -19.55
C GLU A 560 4.44 19.52 -20.54
N GLU A 561 4.99 20.69 -20.20
CA GLU A 561 5.99 21.39 -21.02
C GLU A 561 7.40 20.82 -20.85
N ASN A 562 7.73 20.37 -19.63
CA ASN A 562 9.05 19.85 -19.27
C ASN A 562 8.95 18.42 -18.67
N PRO A 563 8.74 17.40 -19.51
CA PRO A 563 8.58 16.02 -19.05
C PRO A 563 9.83 15.47 -18.32
N GLU A 564 9.64 14.97 -17.10
CA GLU A 564 10.74 14.47 -16.24
C GLU A 564 10.87 12.94 -16.21
N GLY A 565 9.87 12.24 -16.73
CA GLY A 565 9.77 10.79 -16.66
C GLY A 565 10.68 10.06 -17.65
N PRO A 566 10.64 8.72 -17.67
CA PRO A 566 11.39 7.92 -18.63
C PRO A 566 10.90 8.16 -20.07
N LEU A 567 11.74 7.82 -21.04
CA LEU A 567 11.41 7.84 -22.47
C LEU A 567 10.22 6.92 -22.79
N ARG A 568 9.34 7.39 -23.68
CA ARG A 568 8.29 6.56 -24.26
C ARG A 568 8.91 5.72 -25.38
N PHE A 569 8.88 4.40 -25.24
CA PHE A 569 9.44 3.50 -26.28
C PHE A 569 8.47 3.30 -27.44
N ARG A 570 7.15 3.41 -27.17
CA ARG A 570 6.08 3.25 -28.17
C ARG A 570 5.51 4.59 -28.68
N GLY A 571 6.29 5.67 -28.60
CA GLY A 571 5.83 7.00 -29.01
C GLY A 571 6.93 8.05 -28.90
N GLU A 572 6.56 9.32 -29.10
CA GLU A 572 7.48 10.44 -29.00
C GLU A 572 7.52 11.03 -27.58
N GLY A 573 8.66 11.61 -27.23
CA GLY A 573 8.87 12.30 -25.96
C GLY A 573 9.02 11.40 -24.73
N ARG A 574 8.88 12.01 -23.56
CA ARG A 574 9.02 11.36 -22.25
C ARG A 574 7.68 11.32 -21.51
N HIS A 575 7.59 10.47 -20.49
CA HIS A 575 6.49 10.54 -19.53
C HIS A 575 6.58 11.84 -18.72
N ARG A 576 5.43 12.43 -18.33
CA ARG A 576 5.38 13.71 -17.60
C ARG A 576 6.16 13.65 -16.28
N PHE A 577 5.93 12.59 -15.51
CA PHE A 577 6.52 12.40 -14.19
C PHE A 577 7.42 11.17 -14.16
N ARG A 578 8.34 11.13 -13.19
CA ARG A 578 9.02 9.88 -12.81
C ARG A 578 8.03 8.90 -12.18
N PRO A 579 8.19 7.57 -12.36
CA PRO A 579 7.31 6.60 -11.74
C PRO A 579 7.43 6.60 -10.22
N PHE A 580 6.36 6.18 -9.53
CA PHE A 580 6.37 6.02 -8.09
C PHE A 580 7.40 4.98 -7.66
N ARG A 581 8.24 5.35 -6.69
CA ARG A 581 9.24 4.46 -6.08
C ARG A 581 9.06 4.44 -4.58
N TYR A 582 8.71 3.27 -4.06
CA TYR A 582 8.61 3.07 -2.62
C TYR A 582 9.99 3.03 -1.99
N LYS A 583 10.19 3.82 -0.94
CA LYS A 583 11.38 3.75 -0.08
C LYS A 583 11.00 3.12 1.26
N HIS A 584 11.49 1.91 1.52
CA HIS A 584 11.31 1.28 2.83
C HIS A 584 12.11 2.04 3.89
N LEU A 585 11.45 2.53 4.93
CA LEU A 585 12.10 3.29 6.02
C LEU A 585 12.35 2.44 7.27
N GLY A 586 12.15 1.13 7.17
CA GLY A 586 12.13 0.22 8.31
C GLY A 586 10.73 -0.02 8.87
N GLN A 587 10.67 -0.93 9.82
CA GLN A 587 9.48 -1.41 10.50
C GLN A 587 9.77 -1.69 11.97
N PHE A 588 8.75 -1.53 12.81
CA PHE A 588 8.80 -1.75 14.24
C PHE A 588 7.71 -2.75 14.64
N ALA A 589 7.96 -3.49 15.71
CA ALA A 589 6.99 -4.35 16.38
C ALA A 589 7.20 -4.23 17.89
N PRO A 590 6.40 -3.41 18.60
CA PRO A 590 6.25 -3.49 20.04
C PRO A 590 5.87 -4.91 20.48
N LEU A 591 6.57 -5.40 21.50
CA LEU A 591 6.44 -6.77 22.00
C LEU A 591 5.95 -6.83 23.44
N GLY A 592 5.67 -5.68 24.08
CA GLY A 592 5.24 -5.60 25.48
C GLY A 592 6.41 -5.55 26.47
N GLY A 593 6.12 -5.27 27.74
CA GLY A 593 7.10 -5.11 28.81
C GLY A 593 8.15 -4.03 28.51
N GLU A 594 7.75 -2.92 27.88
CA GLU A 594 8.65 -1.86 27.39
C GLU A 594 9.75 -2.34 26.43
N GLN A 595 9.49 -3.38 25.64
CA GLN A 595 10.41 -3.87 24.62
C GLN A 595 9.81 -3.74 23.22
N THR A 596 10.61 -3.25 22.29
CA THR A 596 10.25 -3.21 20.86
C THR A 596 11.36 -3.86 20.04
N ALA A 597 10.97 -4.54 18.96
CA ALA A 597 11.87 -4.92 17.89
C ALA A 597 11.78 -3.92 16.72
N ALA A 598 12.92 -3.62 16.11
CA ALA A 598 13.02 -2.75 14.94
C ALA A 598 13.90 -3.40 13.88
N GLN A 599 13.46 -3.32 12.63
CA GLN A 599 14.24 -3.63 11.45
C GLN A 599 14.35 -2.36 10.62
N LEU A 600 15.55 -1.80 10.53
CA LEU A 600 15.84 -0.56 9.81
C LEU A 600 16.55 -0.87 8.48
N PRO A 601 16.57 0.09 7.53
CA PRO A 601 17.25 -0.11 6.25
C PRO A 601 18.74 -0.49 6.42
N GLY A 602 19.25 -1.35 5.53
CA GLY A 602 20.62 -1.85 5.59
C GLY A 602 20.81 -3.02 6.56
N ASP A 603 19.80 -3.89 6.70
CA ASP A 603 19.81 -5.11 7.53
C ASP A 603 20.07 -4.90 9.03
N TRP A 604 19.86 -3.67 9.50
CA TRP A 604 19.97 -3.31 10.90
C TRP A 604 18.78 -3.85 11.69
N VAL A 605 19.06 -4.72 12.66
CA VAL A 605 18.08 -5.26 13.61
C VAL A 605 18.45 -4.81 15.01
N SER A 606 17.47 -4.27 15.74
CA SER A 606 17.62 -3.82 17.13
C SER A 606 16.42 -4.28 17.93
N ILE A 607 16.64 -4.81 19.13
CA ILE A 607 15.59 -5.35 19.99
C ILE A 607 15.87 -4.93 21.43
N GLY A 608 14.84 -4.46 22.14
CA GLY A 608 14.89 -4.22 23.59
C GLY A 608 14.36 -2.86 24.02
N HIS A 609 14.73 -2.45 25.23
CA HIS A 609 14.23 -1.21 25.86
C HIS A 609 14.76 0.07 25.20
N SER A 610 16.02 0.08 24.72
CA SER A 610 16.54 1.23 23.97
C SER A 610 15.78 1.41 22.65
N THR A 611 15.39 0.30 22.01
CA THR A 611 14.57 0.30 20.80
C THR A 611 13.13 0.78 21.07
N GLN A 612 12.58 0.55 22.27
CA GLN A 612 11.30 1.13 22.71
C GLN A 612 11.34 2.66 22.71
N TRP A 613 12.43 3.27 23.21
CA TRP A 613 12.60 4.73 23.17
C TRP A 613 12.71 5.27 21.74
N LEU A 614 13.39 4.54 20.86
CA LEU A 614 13.43 4.86 19.45
C LEU A 614 12.02 4.79 18.83
N TRP A 615 11.22 3.78 19.18
CA TRP A 615 9.84 3.65 18.75
C TRP A 615 8.98 4.85 19.18
N TYR A 616 9.02 5.23 20.47
CA TYR A 616 8.30 6.41 20.98
C TYR A 616 8.67 7.67 20.18
N SER A 617 9.97 7.89 19.96
CA SER A 617 10.47 9.05 19.21
C SER A 617 9.99 9.07 17.75
N VAL A 618 10.14 7.94 17.05
CA VAL A 618 9.70 7.82 15.65
C VAL A 618 8.19 8.00 15.53
N TYR A 619 7.40 7.32 16.36
CA TYR A 619 5.94 7.38 16.29
C TYR A 619 5.42 8.79 16.62
N ALA A 620 5.97 9.45 17.64
CA ALA A 620 5.67 10.85 17.94
C ALA A 620 6.00 11.76 16.74
N SER A 621 7.16 11.59 16.10
CA SER A 621 7.53 12.41 14.94
C SER A 621 6.58 12.23 13.73
N LYS A 622 5.99 11.03 13.57
CA LYS A 622 5.12 10.67 12.44
C LYS A 622 3.66 11.12 12.61
N LEU A 623 3.25 11.49 13.82
CA LEU A 623 1.92 12.06 14.07
C LEU A 623 1.70 13.33 13.24
N VAL A 624 0.45 13.50 12.80
CA VAL A 624 0.09 14.39 11.70
C VAL A 624 0.12 15.88 12.09
N SER A 625 -0.07 16.19 13.38
CA SER A 625 -0.20 17.55 13.93
C SER A 625 0.54 17.68 15.27
N TRP A 626 0.97 18.91 15.63
CA TRP A 626 1.53 19.18 16.95
C TRP A 626 0.58 18.87 18.11
N ARG A 627 -0.73 19.01 17.88
CA ARG A 627 -1.78 18.63 18.85
C ARG A 627 -1.70 17.14 19.18
N THR A 628 -1.79 16.28 18.16
CA THR A 628 -1.72 14.82 18.35
C THR A 628 -0.39 14.39 18.97
N ARG A 629 0.73 15.02 18.60
CA ARG A 629 2.05 14.79 19.23
C ARG A 629 2.05 15.06 20.72
N ALA A 630 1.58 16.24 21.13
CA ALA A 630 1.53 16.61 22.54
C ALA A 630 0.60 15.70 23.34
N LEU A 631 -0.55 15.32 22.75
CA LEU A 631 -1.51 14.42 23.38
C LEU A 631 -0.92 13.02 23.60
N VAL A 632 -0.33 12.40 22.56
CA VAL A 632 0.25 11.06 22.67
C VAL A 632 1.43 11.04 23.66
N ILE A 633 2.31 12.03 23.62
CA ILE A 633 3.42 12.13 24.59
C ILE A 633 2.87 12.29 26.02
N SER A 634 1.81 13.10 26.19
CA SER A 634 1.15 13.24 27.48
C SER A 634 0.47 11.96 27.94
N ASP A 635 -0.09 11.16 27.04
CA ASP A 635 -0.73 9.88 27.37
C ASP A 635 0.32 8.88 27.86
N TRP A 636 1.44 8.75 27.15
CA TRP A 636 2.56 7.91 27.59
C TRP A 636 3.08 8.35 28.97
N GLY A 637 3.26 9.66 29.18
CA GLY A 637 3.67 10.20 30.48
C GLY A 637 2.67 9.88 31.60
N ARG A 638 1.36 10.05 31.34
CA ARG A 638 0.31 9.70 32.31
C ARG A 638 0.31 8.20 32.61
N ARG A 639 0.48 7.35 31.60
CA ARG A 639 0.59 5.89 31.79
C ARG A 639 1.75 5.52 32.70
N PHE A 640 2.93 6.12 32.49
CA PHE A 640 4.10 5.83 33.34
C PHE A 640 3.92 6.25 34.81
N ILE A 641 3.17 7.33 35.06
CA ILE A 641 2.99 7.88 36.42
C ILE A 641 1.80 7.24 37.15
N PHE A 642 0.69 7.02 36.44
CA PHE A 642 -0.61 6.66 37.04
C PHE A 642 -1.13 5.29 36.60
N GLY A 643 -0.46 4.59 35.68
CA GLY A 643 -0.99 3.39 35.03
C GLY A 643 -1.98 3.73 33.92
N ARG A 644 -2.57 2.68 33.33
CA ARG A 644 -3.59 2.85 32.27
C ARG A 644 -4.95 3.17 32.88
N ASP A 645 -5.77 3.93 32.15
CA ASP A 645 -7.16 4.13 32.54
C ASP A 645 -7.94 2.81 32.35
N SER A 646 -8.58 2.33 33.43
CA SER A 646 -9.34 1.08 33.46
C SER A 646 -10.83 1.25 33.19
N SER A 647 -11.28 2.47 32.87
CA SER A 647 -12.66 2.70 32.47
C SER A 647 -12.98 2.03 31.13
N GLY A 648 -14.22 1.55 30.97
CA GLY A 648 -14.71 0.89 29.75
C GLY A 648 -15.12 1.84 28.62
N ILE A 649 -14.65 3.11 28.64
CA ILE A 649 -15.03 4.19 27.71
C ILE A 649 -13.93 4.60 26.73
#